data_AF-A0A1H9UZS7-F1
#
_entry.id   AF-A0A1H9UZS7-F1
#
_cell.length_a   1.000
_cell.length_b   1.000
_cell.length_c   1.000
_cell.angle_alpha   90.00
_cell.angle_beta   90.00
_cell.angle_gamma   90.00
#
_symmetry.space_group_name_H-M   'P 1'
#
loop_
_entity.id
_entity.type
_entity.pdbx_description
1 polymer ?
#
loop_
_entity_poly.entity_id
_entity_poly.type
_entity_poly.pdbx_seq_one_letter_code
_entity_poly.pdbx_strand_id
1 'polypeptide(L)'
;MERDSGTMLTIGRRQFLAAAGLAAAAGAVGPRVALGASVASLSNIASRGQIPNATGGASGAKTRMKVATRFVVGAGGALSVAPVFSNFSIANASKREIDGEVSYTIVKVSASSAGRTVPFFFDGQRSQTVAAGAVEVLPEAVSAEAFGLTSFAPGTVVYIRVLVDLEPKGIIAVQGNATYLPGESQVLFDPRHGGDDIDEAGWQIPQDADLWVAAPCPVMLVGTPAQPVTSVAGIGDSILDGAVDMAGDGETGGGWGRRAAFAAGLPYLSVTRAGDKAQFVRGMSQKSLALVRRAGATAAIVALGNNDIRDGRAADQVTDDLRAIWNSLRKVGVRHITQATVLSETISSDANTSIEGQKSKQGFGPASVVAEVNEAIATARRDEASKGKTADKGKTAGKARVAGEAPDDIIDITVAVQTNHAWHVPLFETVLAAPVSAWAGTLVLRDAPRQGDHLVFLPVVPAGASEGAELNWPHVTTVSATSPATAILNGGPGAAHDAGTPVRATLSADGIHPQSAGHVAIAATASPAFRRMAANAVSSTGKRGIEIDFVNDIARIDGVRVAPETLLSCRRKTPGLAHTDAGWQSVPADLPRRADGGGLLVEPAARNLIRNSGITDIPAAGGALPRHWSVLGGDGLTLSVLRTGTEAGISFIDLAWDGVPETDGVMLFFEEEGEIPVTQDTAEDGWTLSCFLARIGSGDAPRPMLGLTELASSGEPLARHSTEAAAGRVLLRQACTAVVSTSGTTNLRPYLFIPCLVGQASRFAFRIGLPQLEKGSVPSSIIPTTGQAIVREADEVVITLPPGLHDIALTYEDASTQEVFGVQGPYTLPPDAGNRRITRLAARPG
;
A
#
# COMPACT_ATOMS: atom_id res chain seq x y z
N MET A 1 50.26 -24.81 -45.95
CA MET A 1 50.94 -26.06 -45.60
C MET A 1 49.90 -26.97 -44.96
N GLU A 2 49.75 -28.14 -45.56
CA GLU A 2 48.76 -29.19 -45.32
C GLU A 2 48.75 -29.82 -43.91
N ARG A 3 47.54 -30.29 -43.54
CA ARG A 3 47.11 -31.57 -42.90
C ARG A 3 46.24 -31.32 -41.65
N ASP A 4 44.92 -31.53 -41.62
CA ASP A 4 44.00 -32.61 -42.08
C ASP A 4 43.72 -33.66 -40.99
N SER A 5 42.47 -33.61 -40.47
CA SER A 5 41.63 -34.70 -39.92
C SER A 5 40.41 -34.04 -39.24
N GLY A 6 39.14 -34.19 -39.62
CA GLY A 6 38.49 -35.20 -40.44
C GLY A 6 37.54 -36.05 -39.58
N THR A 7 36.31 -35.59 -39.32
CA THR A 7 35.17 -36.48 -39.02
C THR A 7 33.85 -35.81 -39.40
N MET A 8 33.28 -36.22 -40.54
CA MET A 8 32.01 -35.75 -41.08
C MET A 8 30.95 -36.84 -40.81
N LEU A 9 29.95 -36.54 -39.97
CA LEU A 9 28.83 -37.44 -39.68
C LEU A 9 27.82 -37.40 -40.85
N THR A 10 27.79 -38.45 -41.66
CA THR A 10 26.79 -38.63 -42.71
C THR A 10 25.53 -39.26 -42.12
N ILE A 11 24.44 -38.49 -41.99
CA ILE A 11 23.13 -39.02 -41.59
C ILE A 11 22.54 -39.77 -42.79
N GLY A 12 22.30 -41.06 -42.63
CA GLY A 12 21.78 -41.92 -43.70
C GLY A 12 20.34 -41.57 -44.07
N ARG A 13 20.00 -41.67 -45.36
CA ARG A 13 18.66 -41.43 -45.94
C ARG A 13 17.52 -42.21 -45.26
N ARG A 14 17.82 -43.30 -44.54
CA ARG A 14 16.86 -44.06 -43.72
C ARG A 14 16.52 -43.38 -42.38
N GLN A 15 17.43 -42.61 -41.78
CA GLN A 15 17.18 -41.84 -40.55
C GLN A 15 16.34 -40.58 -40.84
N PHE A 16 16.52 -39.96 -42.02
CA PHE A 16 15.71 -38.82 -42.45
C PHE A 16 14.25 -39.23 -42.75
N LEU A 17 14.03 -40.43 -43.32
CA LEU A 17 12.68 -40.97 -43.55
C LEU A 17 12.00 -41.45 -42.25
N ALA A 18 12.75 -41.88 -41.23
CA ALA A 18 12.20 -42.18 -39.91
C ALA A 18 11.76 -40.91 -39.16
N ALA A 19 12.50 -39.81 -39.29
CA ALA A 19 12.12 -38.51 -38.72
C ALA A 19 10.91 -37.87 -39.44
N ALA A 20 10.81 -38.01 -40.78
CA ALA A 20 9.66 -37.54 -41.54
C ALA A 20 8.39 -38.40 -41.31
N GLY A 21 8.55 -39.71 -41.07
CA GLY A 21 7.44 -40.61 -40.70
C GLY A 21 6.87 -40.36 -39.31
N LEU A 22 7.70 -39.92 -38.35
CA LEU A 22 7.25 -39.55 -37.00
C LEU A 22 6.50 -38.19 -36.99
N ALA A 23 6.87 -37.26 -37.87
CA ALA A 23 6.16 -35.98 -38.02
C ALA A 23 4.78 -36.13 -38.71
N ALA A 24 4.62 -37.11 -39.62
CA ALA A 24 3.33 -37.37 -40.27
C ALA A 24 2.36 -38.20 -39.41
N ALA A 25 2.86 -39.04 -38.49
CA ALA A 25 2.04 -39.77 -37.54
C ALA A 25 1.55 -38.93 -36.34
N ALA A 26 2.16 -37.76 -36.10
CA ALA A 26 1.69 -36.78 -35.11
C ALA A 26 0.54 -35.89 -35.63
N GLY A 27 0.25 -35.91 -36.94
CA GLY A 27 -0.79 -35.10 -37.58
C GLY A 27 -2.15 -35.79 -37.81
N ALA A 28 -2.33 -37.04 -37.36
CA ALA A 28 -3.52 -37.83 -37.66
C ALA A 28 -4.06 -38.63 -36.46
N VAL A 29 -3.92 -38.11 -35.25
CA VAL A 29 -4.70 -38.55 -34.08
C VAL A 29 -5.61 -37.39 -33.71
N GLY A 30 -6.88 -37.47 -34.13
CA GLY A 30 -7.93 -36.56 -33.69
C GLY A 30 -8.00 -36.51 -32.16
N PRO A 31 -8.61 -35.46 -31.58
CA PRO A 31 -8.60 -35.25 -30.14
C PRO A 31 -9.19 -36.47 -29.45
N ARG A 32 -8.32 -37.30 -28.86
CA ARG A 32 -8.73 -38.22 -27.80
C ARG A 32 -9.15 -37.31 -26.67
N VAL A 33 -10.46 -37.19 -26.52
CA VAL A 33 -11.13 -36.66 -25.33
C VAL A 33 -10.42 -37.27 -24.13
N ALA A 34 -9.60 -36.44 -23.46
CA ALA A 34 -9.11 -36.73 -22.14
C ALA A 34 -10.35 -36.76 -21.24
N LEU A 35 -10.91 -37.95 -21.06
CA LEU A 35 -11.87 -38.25 -20.01
C LEU A 35 -11.21 -37.88 -18.68
N GLY A 36 -11.53 -36.67 -18.19
CA GLY A 36 -11.06 -36.16 -16.90
C GLY A 36 -10.51 -34.73 -16.89
N ALA A 37 -10.53 -33.96 -17.99
CA ALA A 37 -10.27 -32.53 -17.89
C ALA A 37 -11.46 -31.86 -17.17
N SER A 38 -11.28 -31.50 -15.89
CA SER A 38 -12.22 -30.60 -15.23
C SER A 38 -12.37 -29.37 -16.12
N VAL A 39 -13.60 -29.03 -16.53
CA VAL A 39 -13.88 -27.73 -17.16
C VAL A 39 -13.22 -26.69 -16.27
N ALA A 40 -12.22 -25.97 -16.77
CA ALA A 40 -11.50 -24.99 -15.98
C ALA A 40 -12.54 -24.00 -15.43
N SER A 41 -12.68 -23.95 -14.10
CA SER A 41 -13.72 -23.14 -13.47
C SER A 41 -13.39 -21.66 -13.70
N LEU A 42 -14.34 -20.90 -14.22
CA LEU A 42 -14.21 -19.44 -14.31
C LEU A 42 -13.98 -18.85 -12.92
N SER A 43 -12.96 -18.01 -12.79
CA SER A 43 -12.60 -17.29 -11.56
C SER A 43 -12.50 -15.80 -11.83
N ASN A 44 -12.48 -14.96 -10.79
CA ASN A 44 -12.24 -13.53 -10.98
C ASN A 44 -10.86 -13.31 -11.62
N ILE A 45 -10.80 -12.48 -12.65
CA ILE A 45 -9.58 -12.17 -13.40
C ILE A 45 -9.20 -10.69 -13.31
N ALA A 46 -10.04 -9.85 -12.70
CA ALA A 46 -9.87 -8.40 -12.72
C ALA A 46 -9.66 -7.81 -11.33
N SER A 47 -8.92 -6.70 -11.27
CA SER A 47 -8.62 -5.93 -10.05
C SER A 47 -9.85 -5.27 -9.40
N ARG A 48 -11.02 -5.41 -10.02
CA ARG A 48 -12.26 -4.80 -9.58
C ARG A 48 -13.40 -5.82 -9.57
N GLY A 49 -14.01 -5.93 -8.41
CA GLY A 49 -15.29 -6.59 -8.19
C GLY A 49 -15.92 -5.99 -6.93
N GLN A 50 -17.23 -5.85 -6.90
CA GLN A 50 -17.97 -5.29 -5.78
C GLN A 50 -19.38 -5.89 -5.72
N ILE A 51 -19.69 -6.50 -4.57
CA ILE A 51 -21.06 -6.94 -4.28
C ILE A 51 -21.98 -5.72 -4.20
N PRO A 52 -23.22 -5.79 -4.70
CA PRO A 52 -24.18 -4.71 -4.53
C PRO A 52 -24.32 -4.35 -3.05
N ASN A 53 -24.16 -3.08 -2.75
CA ASN A 53 -24.13 -2.58 -1.37
C ASN A 53 -25.18 -1.49 -1.15
N ALA A 54 -26.12 -1.36 -2.09
CA ALA A 54 -27.25 -0.43 -2.04
C ALA A 54 -28.46 -1.02 -2.79
N THR A 55 -29.54 -0.26 -2.82
CA THR A 55 -30.76 -0.57 -3.57
C THR A 55 -31.16 0.61 -4.44
N GLY A 56 -31.72 0.33 -5.62
CA GLY A 56 -32.15 1.34 -6.59
C GLY A 56 -33.35 0.85 -7.40
N GLY A 57 -33.96 1.71 -8.20
CA GLY A 57 -35.14 1.35 -8.99
C GLY A 57 -35.47 2.40 -10.04
N ALA A 58 -36.61 2.21 -10.71
CA ALA A 58 -37.13 3.16 -11.69
C ALA A 58 -37.54 4.49 -11.04
N SER A 59 -37.58 5.56 -11.84
CA SER A 59 -38.02 6.91 -11.41
C SER A 59 -39.01 7.48 -12.42
N GLY A 60 -40.30 7.47 -12.06
CA GLY A 60 -41.37 7.94 -12.95
C GLY A 60 -41.42 7.15 -14.25
N ALA A 61 -41.24 7.84 -15.39
CA ALA A 61 -41.19 7.21 -16.72
C ALA A 61 -39.81 6.62 -17.08
N LYS A 62 -38.78 6.87 -16.26
CA LYS A 62 -37.42 6.37 -16.50
C LYS A 62 -37.28 4.96 -15.93
N THR A 63 -37.34 3.96 -16.81
CA THR A 63 -37.34 2.54 -16.46
C THR A 63 -36.21 1.75 -17.14
N ARG A 64 -35.27 2.43 -17.82
CA ARG A 64 -34.15 1.76 -18.50
C ARG A 64 -32.82 2.39 -18.10
N MET A 65 -31.83 1.53 -17.87
CA MET A 65 -30.47 1.92 -17.51
C MET A 65 -29.46 1.52 -18.59
N LYS A 66 -28.46 2.37 -18.81
CA LYS A 66 -27.23 2.02 -19.54
C LYS A 66 -26.05 2.12 -18.58
N VAL A 67 -25.22 1.09 -18.57
CA VAL A 67 -24.07 0.98 -17.67
C VAL A 67 -22.84 0.63 -18.50
N ALA A 68 -21.73 1.33 -18.26
CA ALA A 68 -20.41 0.99 -18.74
C ALA A 68 -19.46 0.89 -17.53
N THR A 69 -18.89 -0.29 -17.31
CA THR A 69 -17.99 -0.58 -16.18
C THR A 69 -16.63 -1.03 -16.68
N ARG A 70 -15.57 -0.40 -16.18
CA ARG A 70 -14.17 -0.68 -16.45
C ARG A 70 -13.65 -1.78 -15.54
N PHE A 71 -12.97 -2.76 -16.13
CA PHE A 71 -12.21 -3.80 -15.43
C PHE A 71 -10.78 -3.82 -15.97
N VAL A 72 -9.80 -4.03 -15.08
CA VAL A 72 -8.39 -4.21 -15.46
C VAL A 72 -7.97 -5.65 -15.14
N VAL A 73 -7.49 -6.37 -16.16
CA VAL A 73 -7.07 -7.77 -16.02
C VAL A 73 -5.80 -7.87 -15.18
N GLY A 74 -5.80 -8.77 -14.19
CA GLY A 74 -4.69 -8.99 -13.27
C GLY A 74 -3.52 -9.79 -13.87
N ALA A 75 -2.52 -10.09 -13.03
CA ALA A 75 -1.23 -10.71 -13.38
C ALA A 75 -1.35 -12.10 -14.04
N GLY A 76 -2.44 -12.83 -13.79
CA GLY A 76 -2.69 -14.12 -14.44
C GLY A 76 -3.08 -14.03 -15.91
N GLY A 77 -3.40 -12.83 -16.42
CA GLY A 77 -4.06 -12.66 -17.70
C GLY A 77 -5.40 -13.40 -17.78
N ALA A 78 -6.01 -13.44 -18.96
CA ALA A 78 -7.21 -14.25 -19.19
C ALA A 78 -7.28 -14.77 -20.63
N LEU A 79 -7.88 -15.95 -20.79
CA LEU A 79 -8.21 -16.56 -22.09
C LEU A 79 -9.66 -16.30 -22.48
N SER A 80 -10.50 -15.95 -21.52
CA SER A 80 -11.91 -15.63 -21.71
C SER A 80 -12.40 -14.64 -20.65
N VAL A 81 -13.54 -14.01 -20.93
CA VAL A 81 -14.20 -13.05 -20.03
C VAL A 81 -15.70 -13.33 -19.96
N ALA A 82 -16.32 -13.11 -18.81
CA ALA A 82 -17.77 -13.12 -18.60
C ALA A 82 -18.12 -12.24 -17.39
N PRO A 83 -19.04 -11.25 -17.52
CA PRO A 83 -19.51 -10.47 -16.38
C PRO A 83 -20.48 -11.29 -15.51
N VAL A 84 -20.36 -11.15 -14.19
CA VAL A 84 -21.29 -11.77 -13.21
C VAL A 84 -22.27 -10.72 -12.72
N PHE A 85 -23.56 -11.02 -12.74
CA PHE A 85 -24.64 -10.20 -12.23
C PHE A 85 -25.33 -10.85 -11.03
N SER A 86 -25.91 -10.04 -10.16
CA SER A 86 -26.70 -10.48 -9.01
C SER A 86 -27.87 -9.54 -8.75
N ASN A 87 -28.81 -9.96 -7.90
CA ASN A 87 -29.92 -9.14 -7.43
C ASN A 87 -30.20 -9.38 -5.93
N PHE A 88 -29.12 -9.30 -5.14
CA PHE A 88 -29.17 -9.16 -3.69
C PHE A 88 -28.10 -8.13 -3.30
N SER A 89 -28.34 -7.41 -2.23
CA SER A 89 -27.40 -6.45 -1.67
C SER A 89 -26.99 -6.81 -0.25
N ILE A 90 -25.87 -6.25 0.18
CA ILE A 90 -25.43 -6.26 1.57
C ILE A 90 -25.81 -4.95 2.26
N ALA A 91 -26.33 -5.06 3.48
CA ALA A 91 -26.78 -3.95 4.30
C ALA A 91 -26.12 -3.98 5.68
N ASN A 92 -25.97 -2.78 6.26
CA ASN A 92 -25.45 -2.60 7.61
C ASN A 92 -26.54 -2.94 8.65
N ALA A 93 -26.89 -4.22 8.75
CA ALA A 93 -27.91 -4.73 9.65
C ALA A 93 -27.63 -6.19 10.02
N SER A 94 -28.27 -6.68 11.07
CA SER A 94 -28.21 -8.10 11.48
C SER A 94 -28.68 -9.03 10.36
N LYS A 95 -29.72 -8.64 9.61
CA LYS A 95 -30.07 -9.23 8.32
C LYS A 95 -29.21 -8.58 7.23
N ARG A 96 -27.97 -9.06 7.10
CA ARG A 96 -26.97 -8.47 6.21
C ARG A 96 -27.30 -8.64 4.73
N GLU A 97 -27.83 -9.79 4.30
CA GLU A 97 -28.21 -10.02 2.90
C GLU A 97 -29.69 -9.71 2.68
N ILE A 98 -29.94 -8.80 1.72
CA ILE A 98 -31.27 -8.34 1.35
C ILE A 98 -31.47 -8.62 -0.14
N ASP A 99 -32.54 -9.34 -0.46
CA ASP A 99 -32.90 -9.60 -1.86
C ASP A 99 -33.57 -8.37 -2.45
N GLY A 100 -33.40 -8.15 -3.76
CA GLY A 100 -34.26 -7.22 -4.48
C GLY A 100 -35.74 -7.58 -4.31
N GLU A 101 -36.62 -6.60 -4.35
CA GLU A 101 -38.07 -6.83 -4.28
C GLU A 101 -38.62 -7.37 -5.61
N VAL A 102 -38.00 -6.96 -6.72
CA VAL A 102 -38.39 -7.29 -8.08
C VAL A 102 -37.20 -7.75 -8.90
N SER A 103 -37.45 -8.40 -10.04
CA SER A 103 -36.42 -8.71 -11.03
C SER A 103 -36.05 -7.48 -11.86
N TYR A 104 -34.88 -7.54 -12.50
CA TYR A 104 -34.56 -6.68 -13.65
C TYR A 104 -34.20 -7.55 -14.86
N THR A 105 -34.29 -6.97 -16.06
CA THR A 105 -33.96 -7.68 -17.30
C THR A 105 -32.74 -7.04 -17.94
N ILE A 106 -31.68 -7.83 -18.09
CA ILE A 106 -30.56 -7.48 -18.97
C ILE A 106 -31.08 -7.63 -20.40
N VAL A 107 -31.17 -6.53 -21.13
CA VAL A 107 -31.65 -6.52 -22.53
C VAL A 107 -30.52 -6.93 -23.46
N LYS A 108 -29.33 -6.35 -23.23
CA LYS A 108 -28.09 -6.63 -23.96
C LYS A 108 -26.89 -6.40 -23.07
N VAL A 109 -25.82 -7.13 -23.36
CA VAL A 109 -24.50 -6.93 -22.77
C VAL A 109 -23.41 -7.20 -23.80
N SER A 110 -22.37 -6.38 -23.76
CA SER A 110 -21.18 -6.51 -24.60
C SER A 110 -19.92 -6.20 -23.78
N ALA A 111 -18.78 -6.64 -24.28
CA ALA A 111 -17.47 -6.25 -23.79
C ALA A 111 -16.74 -5.47 -24.89
N SER A 112 -16.04 -4.39 -24.52
CA SER A 112 -15.16 -3.65 -25.41
C SER A 112 -13.72 -3.70 -24.91
N SER A 113 -12.80 -4.13 -25.77
CA SER A 113 -11.36 -4.14 -25.51
C SER A 113 -10.59 -4.11 -26.83
N ALA A 114 -9.38 -3.52 -26.82
CA ALA A 114 -8.53 -3.39 -28.01
C ALA A 114 -9.25 -2.86 -29.27
N GLY A 115 -10.18 -1.91 -29.09
CA GLY A 115 -10.95 -1.29 -30.18
C GLY A 115 -12.04 -2.19 -30.79
N ARG A 116 -12.31 -3.36 -30.24
CA ARG A 116 -13.40 -4.25 -30.66
C ARG A 116 -14.47 -4.34 -29.57
N THR A 117 -15.73 -4.40 -29.99
CA THR A 117 -16.89 -4.67 -29.13
C THR A 117 -17.47 -6.03 -29.48
N VAL A 118 -17.63 -6.90 -28.49
CA VAL A 118 -18.11 -8.28 -28.67
C VAL A 118 -19.36 -8.53 -27.80
N PRO A 119 -20.48 -9.00 -28.39
CA PRO A 119 -21.71 -9.33 -27.67
C PRO A 119 -21.59 -10.59 -26.81
N PHE A 120 -22.24 -10.61 -25.65
CA PHE A 120 -22.45 -11.81 -24.83
C PHE A 120 -23.82 -12.47 -25.07
N PHE A 121 -23.93 -13.76 -24.82
CA PHE A 121 -25.18 -14.51 -24.95
C PHE A 121 -25.46 -15.36 -23.71
N PHE A 122 -26.74 -15.49 -23.35
CA PHE A 122 -27.26 -16.35 -22.29
C PHE A 122 -28.05 -17.48 -22.95
N ASP A 123 -27.46 -18.67 -23.04
CA ASP A 123 -28.05 -19.82 -23.72
C ASP A 123 -28.51 -19.47 -25.15
N GLY A 124 -27.63 -18.80 -25.90
CA GLY A 124 -27.91 -18.28 -27.25
C GLY A 124 -28.83 -17.05 -27.34
N GLN A 125 -29.35 -16.53 -26.23
CA GLN A 125 -30.18 -15.31 -26.20
C GLN A 125 -29.38 -14.06 -25.82
N ARG A 126 -29.80 -12.88 -26.27
CA ARG A 126 -29.17 -11.60 -25.91
C ARG A 126 -29.64 -11.05 -24.56
N SER A 127 -30.82 -11.49 -24.13
CA SER A 127 -31.54 -10.97 -22.97
C SER A 127 -31.66 -12.03 -21.89
N GLN A 128 -31.59 -11.61 -20.63
CA GLN A 128 -31.74 -12.48 -19.46
C GLN A 128 -32.37 -11.73 -18.29
N THR A 129 -33.37 -12.35 -17.65
CA THR A 129 -33.95 -11.84 -16.41
C THR A 129 -33.10 -12.25 -15.20
N VAL A 130 -32.79 -11.29 -14.33
CA VAL A 130 -32.11 -11.50 -13.05
C VAL A 130 -33.15 -11.45 -11.94
N ALA A 131 -33.58 -12.63 -11.49
CA ALA A 131 -34.61 -12.76 -10.46
C ALA A 131 -34.19 -12.12 -9.13
N ALA A 132 -35.17 -11.65 -8.35
CA ALA A 132 -34.97 -11.23 -6.96
C ALA A 132 -34.19 -12.28 -6.17
N GLY A 133 -33.12 -11.87 -5.50
CA GLY A 133 -32.26 -12.75 -4.71
C GLY A 133 -31.29 -13.61 -5.50
N ALA A 134 -31.22 -13.48 -6.84
CA ALA A 134 -30.24 -14.17 -7.66
C ALA A 134 -28.81 -13.81 -7.22
N VAL A 135 -27.97 -14.83 -7.03
CA VAL A 135 -26.59 -14.66 -6.56
C VAL A 135 -25.62 -14.49 -7.71
N GLU A 136 -25.81 -15.30 -8.75
CA GLU A 136 -24.88 -15.40 -9.86
C GLU A 136 -25.65 -15.68 -11.16
N VAL A 137 -25.73 -14.66 -12.02
CA VAL A 137 -26.23 -14.76 -13.39
C VAL A 137 -25.12 -14.29 -14.30
N LEU A 138 -24.68 -15.12 -15.23
CA LEU A 138 -23.58 -14.80 -16.14
C LEU A 138 -23.87 -15.37 -17.53
N PRO A 139 -23.40 -14.71 -18.59
CA PRO A 139 -23.50 -15.22 -19.94
C PRO A 139 -22.44 -16.32 -20.20
N GLU A 140 -22.52 -16.90 -21.39
CA GLU A 140 -21.43 -17.68 -21.97
C GLU A 140 -20.14 -16.85 -22.03
N ALA A 141 -19.01 -17.45 -21.66
CA ALA A 141 -17.73 -16.75 -21.67
C ALA A 141 -17.25 -16.50 -23.11
N VAL A 142 -16.78 -15.27 -23.37
CA VAL A 142 -16.23 -14.87 -24.67
C VAL A 142 -14.73 -15.03 -24.64
N SER A 143 -14.15 -15.68 -25.66
CA SER A 143 -12.71 -15.91 -25.76
C SER A 143 -11.94 -14.64 -26.13
N ALA A 144 -10.65 -14.60 -25.80
CA ALA A 144 -9.74 -13.54 -26.23
C ALA A 144 -9.67 -13.42 -27.77
N GLU A 145 -9.80 -14.54 -28.49
CA GLU A 145 -9.78 -14.57 -29.96
C GLU A 145 -10.91 -13.75 -30.59
N ALA A 146 -12.07 -13.66 -29.94
CA ALA A 146 -13.17 -12.82 -30.41
C ALA A 146 -12.79 -11.33 -30.48
N PHE A 147 -11.83 -10.91 -29.64
CA PHE A 147 -11.25 -9.57 -29.64
C PHE A 147 -10.01 -9.46 -30.55
N GLY A 148 -9.63 -10.52 -31.25
CA GLY A 148 -8.39 -10.58 -32.03
C GLY A 148 -7.14 -10.68 -31.17
N LEU A 149 -7.27 -11.20 -29.95
CA LEU A 149 -6.19 -11.38 -28.99
C LEU A 149 -5.89 -12.88 -28.80
N THR A 150 -4.65 -13.23 -28.49
CA THR A 150 -4.31 -14.59 -28.03
C THR A 150 -4.71 -14.81 -26.57
N SER A 151 -4.64 -13.75 -25.78
CA SER A 151 -5.03 -13.66 -24.38
C SER A 151 -5.21 -12.20 -24.01
N PHE A 152 -6.03 -11.90 -23.02
CA PHE A 152 -5.99 -10.62 -22.32
C PHE A 152 -4.72 -10.61 -21.44
N ALA A 153 -3.72 -9.85 -21.84
CA ALA A 153 -2.50 -9.68 -21.05
C ALA A 153 -2.80 -8.94 -19.73
N PRO A 154 -1.98 -9.09 -18.68
CA PRO A 154 -2.07 -8.26 -17.49
C PRO A 154 -2.11 -6.76 -17.84
N GLY A 155 -2.95 -6.00 -17.14
CA GLY A 155 -3.19 -4.58 -17.42
C GLY A 155 -4.17 -4.30 -18.56
N THR A 156 -4.66 -5.32 -19.28
CA THR A 156 -5.67 -5.10 -20.33
C THR A 156 -6.95 -4.53 -19.73
N VAL A 157 -7.42 -3.42 -20.29
CA VAL A 157 -8.70 -2.81 -19.91
C VAL A 157 -9.83 -3.45 -20.71
N VAL A 158 -10.87 -3.87 -19.99
CA VAL A 158 -12.12 -4.39 -20.56
C VAL A 158 -13.27 -3.55 -20.03
N TYR A 159 -14.06 -2.97 -20.93
CA TYR A 159 -15.30 -2.27 -20.58
C TYR A 159 -16.47 -3.23 -20.78
N ILE A 160 -17.30 -3.41 -19.76
CA ILE A 160 -18.57 -4.13 -19.87
C ILE A 160 -19.68 -3.10 -20.03
N ARG A 161 -20.41 -3.19 -21.14
CA ARG A 161 -21.54 -2.32 -21.46
C ARG A 161 -22.83 -3.10 -21.34
N VAL A 162 -23.83 -2.56 -20.66
CA VAL A 162 -25.09 -3.24 -20.34
C VAL A 162 -26.27 -2.30 -20.55
N LEU A 163 -27.34 -2.81 -21.16
CA LEU A 163 -28.66 -2.19 -21.20
C LEU A 163 -29.61 -2.99 -20.32
N VAL A 164 -30.28 -2.33 -19.39
CA VAL A 164 -31.13 -2.99 -18.38
C VAL A 164 -32.51 -2.35 -18.35
N ASP A 165 -33.55 -3.18 -18.35
CA ASP A 165 -34.92 -2.80 -18.06
C ASP A 165 -35.27 -3.07 -16.60
N LEU A 166 -35.92 -2.07 -15.99
CA LEU A 166 -36.41 -2.11 -14.62
C LEU A 166 -37.93 -2.22 -14.62
N GLU A 167 -38.46 -2.89 -13.61
CA GLU A 167 -39.89 -2.82 -13.32
C GLU A 167 -40.29 -1.37 -12.93
N PRO A 168 -41.49 -0.89 -13.32
CA PRO A 168 -41.93 0.47 -12.99
C PRO A 168 -42.04 0.76 -11.48
N LYS A 169 -42.13 -0.29 -10.65
CA LYS A 169 -42.21 -0.21 -9.18
C LYS A 169 -41.38 -1.32 -8.55
N GLY A 170 -40.84 -1.04 -7.37
CA GLY A 170 -39.98 -1.96 -6.61
C GLY A 170 -38.51 -1.58 -6.69
N ILE A 171 -37.72 -2.16 -5.79
CA ILE A 171 -36.27 -1.94 -5.73
C ILE A 171 -35.49 -3.19 -6.12
N ILE A 172 -34.34 -2.98 -6.72
CA ILE A 172 -33.35 -4.00 -7.08
C ILE A 172 -32.04 -3.74 -6.33
N ALA A 173 -31.17 -4.74 -6.27
CA ALA A 173 -29.83 -4.56 -5.74
C ALA A 173 -28.94 -3.81 -6.75
N VAL A 174 -28.19 -2.83 -6.25
CA VAL A 174 -27.31 -1.98 -7.07
C VAL A 174 -25.99 -1.70 -6.35
N GLN A 175 -24.99 -1.24 -7.12
CA GLN A 175 -23.80 -0.61 -6.54
C GLN A 175 -24.13 0.85 -6.25
N GLY A 176 -23.96 1.29 -4.99
CA GLY A 176 -24.42 2.60 -4.53
C GLY A 176 -23.59 3.79 -5.04
N ASN A 177 -22.31 3.57 -5.33
CA ASN A 177 -21.39 4.62 -5.73
C ASN A 177 -21.00 4.47 -7.21
N ALA A 178 -21.31 5.48 -8.01
CA ALA A 178 -20.71 5.65 -9.32
C ALA A 178 -19.20 5.89 -9.18
N THR A 179 -18.42 5.30 -10.07
CA THR A 179 -16.97 5.16 -9.91
C THR A 179 -16.18 6.25 -10.62
N TYR A 180 -16.85 7.12 -11.39
CA TYR A 180 -16.29 8.29 -12.07
C TYR A 180 -14.97 8.02 -12.83
N LEU A 181 -14.73 6.78 -13.26
CA LEU A 181 -13.52 6.42 -13.99
C LEU A 181 -13.65 6.78 -15.48
N PRO A 182 -12.55 7.11 -16.16
CA PRO A 182 -12.57 7.36 -17.59
C PRO A 182 -13.21 6.22 -18.40
N GLY A 183 -14.21 6.56 -19.20
CA GLY A 183 -14.96 5.62 -20.04
C GLY A 183 -16.11 4.89 -19.33
N GLU A 184 -16.33 5.14 -18.05
CA GLU A 184 -17.51 4.63 -17.35
C GLU A 184 -18.72 5.54 -17.47
N SER A 185 -19.90 4.95 -17.31
CA SER A 185 -21.15 5.68 -17.33
C SER A 185 -22.24 4.86 -16.64
N GLN A 186 -23.10 5.51 -15.88
CA GLN A 186 -24.29 4.92 -15.28
C GLN A 186 -25.43 5.90 -15.53
N VAL A 187 -26.41 5.53 -16.34
CA VAL A 187 -27.50 6.44 -16.72
C VAL A 187 -28.85 5.77 -16.59
N LEU A 188 -29.84 6.51 -16.11
CA LEU A 188 -31.26 6.10 -16.04
C LEU A 188 -32.09 7.04 -16.92
N PHE A 189 -32.90 6.49 -17.81
CA PHE A 189 -33.61 7.26 -18.82
C PHE A 189 -34.96 6.64 -19.19
N ASP A 190 -35.79 7.44 -19.85
CA ASP A 190 -37.04 7.00 -20.45
C ASP A 190 -36.72 6.18 -21.72
N PRO A 191 -37.14 4.90 -21.81
CA PRO A 191 -36.87 4.05 -22.96
C PRO A 191 -37.25 4.67 -24.32
N ARG A 192 -38.17 5.65 -24.35
CA ARG A 192 -38.60 6.35 -25.57
C ARG A 192 -37.54 7.31 -26.14
N HIS A 193 -36.56 7.74 -25.33
CA HIS A 193 -35.58 8.78 -25.70
C HIS A 193 -34.14 8.25 -25.90
N GLY A 194 -33.91 6.92 -25.80
CA GLY A 194 -32.57 6.34 -25.89
C GLY A 194 -32.31 5.52 -27.16
N GLY A 195 -31.04 5.43 -27.57
CA GLY A 195 -30.54 4.54 -28.61
C GLY A 195 -29.91 3.25 -28.05
N ASP A 196 -29.81 2.22 -28.90
CA ASP A 196 -29.25 0.90 -28.61
C ASP A 196 -27.84 0.76 -29.21
N ASP A 197 -26.86 1.36 -28.54
CA ASP A 197 -25.46 1.46 -28.94
C ASP A 197 -24.53 0.53 -28.12
N ILE A 198 -25.10 -0.43 -27.38
CA ILE A 198 -24.33 -1.36 -26.53
C ILE A 198 -23.29 -2.14 -27.35
N ASP A 199 -23.64 -2.52 -28.57
CA ASP A 199 -22.77 -3.29 -29.46
C ASP A 199 -21.93 -2.40 -30.40
N GLU A 200 -22.11 -1.08 -30.32
CA GLU A 200 -21.41 -0.12 -31.18
C GLU A 200 -20.09 0.35 -30.55
N ALA A 201 -19.26 1.02 -31.36
CA ALA A 201 -18.03 1.66 -30.85
C ALA A 201 -18.34 2.94 -30.05
N GLY A 202 -19.40 3.66 -30.44
CA GLY A 202 -19.84 4.90 -29.81
C GLY A 202 -20.52 4.71 -28.46
N TRP A 203 -20.71 5.81 -27.73
CA TRP A 203 -21.50 5.86 -26.51
C TRP A 203 -22.31 7.16 -26.48
N GLN A 204 -23.64 7.05 -26.50
CA GLN A 204 -24.57 8.16 -26.49
C GLN A 204 -25.29 8.25 -25.15
N ILE A 205 -25.33 9.45 -24.56
CA ILE A 205 -26.14 9.74 -23.39
C ILE A 205 -27.55 10.13 -23.88
N PRO A 206 -28.61 9.40 -23.50
CA PRO A 206 -29.98 9.73 -23.88
C PRO A 206 -30.41 11.11 -23.37
N GLN A 207 -31.35 11.74 -24.07
CA GLN A 207 -31.93 13.01 -23.63
C GLN A 207 -32.65 12.84 -22.28
N ASP A 208 -32.50 13.84 -21.40
CA ASP A 208 -33.10 13.88 -20.05
C ASP A 208 -32.70 12.70 -19.13
N ALA A 209 -31.60 12.02 -19.45
CA ALA A 209 -31.06 10.95 -18.62
C ALA A 209 -30.54 11.49 -17.29
N ASP A 210 -30.83 10.77 -16.20
CA ASP A 210 -30.15 10.97 -14.93
C ASP A 210 -28.78 10.30 -15.00
N LEU A 211 -27.73 11.06 -14.71
CA LEU A 211 -26.34 10.59 -14.77
C LEU A 211 -25.87 10.14 -13.39
N TRP A 212 -24.94 9.19 -13.37
CA TRP A 212 -24.25 8.70 -12.16
C TRP A 212 -25.19 8.16 -11.08
N VAL A 213 -26.29 7.54 -11.53
CA VAL A 213 -27.27 6.87 -10.68
C VAL A 213 -26.77 5.49 -10.25
N ALA A 214 -27.15 5.05 -9.05
CA ALA A 214 -26.86 3.69 -8.60
C ALA A 214 -27.49 2.65 -9.56
N ALA A 215 -26.69 1.69 -10.02
CA ALA A 215 -27.07 0.76 -11.09
C ALA A 215 -26.66 -0.70 -10.80
N PRO A 216 -27.33 -1.69 -11.41
CA PRO A 216 -26.96 -3.11 -11.31
C PRO A 216 -25.73 -3.42 -12.16
N CYS A 217 -24.58 -2.90 -11.72
CA CYS A 217 -23.29 -3.14 -12.38
C CYS A 217 -22.87 -4.61 -12.21
N PRO A 218 -22.04 -5.16 -13.12
CA PRO A 218 -21.44 -6.46 -12.91
C PRO A 218 -20.69 -6.51 -11.57
N VAL A 219 -20.94 -7.56 -10.79
CA VAL A 219 -20.32 -7.84 -9.51
C VAL A 219 -18.81 -8.05 -9.66
N MET A 220 -18.40 -8.73 -10.72
CA MET A 220 -17.00 -9.01 -11.05
C MET A 220 -16.91 -9.45 -12.52
N LEU A 221 -15.67 -9.47 -13.03
CA LEU A 221 -15.36 -10.08 -14.32
C LEU A 221 -14.65 -11.41 -14.08
N VAL A 222 -15.31 -12.51 -14.50
CA VAL A 222 -14.72 -13.85 -14.40
C VAL A 222 -14.18 -14.31 -15.76
N GLY A 223 -13.26 -15.27 -15.73
CA GLY A 223 -12.61 -15.78 -16.93
C GLY A 223 -11.82 -17.04 -16.63
N THR A 224 -11.26 -17.64 -17.67
CA THR A 224 -10.21 -18.67 -17.51
C THR A 224 -8.86 -17.95 -17.44
N PRO A 225 -8.13 -17.98 -16.30
CA PRO A 225 -6.81 -17.36 -16.22
C PRO A 225 -5.83 -17.98 -17.22
N ALA A 226 -4.97 -17.17 -17.84
CA ALA A 226 -3.93 -17.68 -18.74
C ALA A 226 -2.78 -18.33 -17.95
N GLN A 227 -2.60 -17.93 -16.69
CA GLN A 227 -1.63 -18.48 -15.74
C GLN A 227 -2.27 -18.58 -14.35
N PRO A 228 -1.75 -19.45 -13.45
CA PRO A 228 -2.18 -19.49 -12.06
C PRO A 228 -2.08 -18.11 -11.40
N VAL A 229 -3.16 -17.65 -10.78
CA VAL A 229 -3.23 -16.36 -10.09
C VAL A 229 -4.07 -16.50 -8.83
N THR A 230 -3.72 -15.72 -7.80
CA THR A 230 -4.52 -15.61 -6.58
C THR A 230 -5.54 -14.49 -6.74
N SER A 231 -6.82 -14.82 -6.54
CA SER A 231 -7.89 -13.84 -6.35
C SER A 231 -8.06 -13.55 -4.85
N VAL A 232 -8.30 -12.28 -4.51
CA VAL A 232 -8.42 -11.78 -3.13
C VAL A 232 -9.85 -11.32 -2.87
N ALA A 233 -10.44 -11.73 -1.74
CA ALA A 233 -11.70 -11.18 -1.24
C ALA A 233 -11.45 -10.17 -0.12
N GLY A 234 -11.96 -8.94 -0.26
CA GLY A 234 -11.94 -7.92 0.79
C GLY A 234 -13.23 -7.97 1.62
N ILE A 235 -13.11 -8.25 2.91
CA ILE A 235 -14.22 -8.27 3.87
C ILE A 235 -14.03 -7.09 4.83
N GLY A 236 -14.93 -6.10 4.79
CA GLY A 236 -14.72 -4.91 5.59
C GLY A 236 -15.87 -3.92 5.61
N ASP A 237 -15.62 -2.81 6.28
CA ASP A 237 -16.55 -1.69 6.45
C ASP A 237 -16.23 -0.51 5.52
N SER A 238 -16.59 0.71 5.90
CA SER A 238 -16.35 1.94 5.12
C SER A 238 -14.87 2.24 4.89
N ILE A 239 -13.98 1.79 5.78
CA ILE A 239 -12.53 2.02 5.63
C ILE A 239 -11.98 1.12 4.53
N LEU A 240 -12.37 -0.16 4.47
CA LEU A 240 -11.93 -1.02 3.37
C LEU A 240 -12.65 -0.69 2.05
N ASP A 241 -13.93 -0.28 2.12
CA ASP A 241 -14.72 0.14 0.95
C ASP A 241 -14.17 1.41 0.28
N GLY A 242 -13.42 2.23 1.02
CA GLY A 242 -12.90 3.51 0.55
C GLY A 242 -13.97 4.60 0.47
N ALA A 243 -14.82 4.72 1.51
CA ALA A 243 -15.97 5.63 1.50
C ALA A 243 -15.63 7.10 1.14
N VAL A 244 -14.40 7.55 1.44
CA VAL A 244 -13.88 8.89 1.11
C VAL A 244 -12.61 8.83 0.24
N ASP A 245 -12.35 7.69 -0.38
CA ASP A 245 -11.32 7.53 -1.42
C ASP A 245 -12.03 7.13 -2.70
N MET A 246 -12.57 8.16 -3.38
CA MET A 246 -13.21 8.15 -4.69
C MET A 246 -13.42 6.74 -5.23
N ALA A 247 -14.66 6.30 -5.44
CA ALA A 247 -14.90 4.96 -5.98
C ALA A 247 -13.97 4.68 -7.19
N GLY A 248 -13.34 3.49 -7.23
CA GLY A 248 -12.22 3.22 -8.15
C GLY A 248 -11.96 1.75 -8.44
N ASP A 249 -10.97 1.44 -9.26
CA ASP A 249 -10.51 0.08 -9.58
C ASP A 249 -9.16 -0.29 -8.93
N GLY A 250 -8.67 0.57 -8.02
CA GLY A 250 -7.38 0.46 -7.35
C GLY A 250 -6.27 1.27 -8.02
N GLU A 251 -6.37 1.57 -9.32
CA GLU A 251 -5.44 2.51 -9.98
C GLU A 251 -5.70 3.94 -9.51
N THR A 252 -6.98 4.32 -9.55
CA THR A 252 -7.48 5.60 -9.10
C THR A 252 -8.66 5.34 -8.16
N GLY A 253 -8.42 5.45 -6.85
CA GLY A 253 -9.48 5.29 -5.83
C GLY A 253 -9.86 3.85 -5.50
N GLY A 254 -10.95 3.67 -4.75
CA GLY A 254 -11.53 2.37 -4.41
C GLY A 254 -11.06 1.74 -3.10
N GLY A 255 -10.43 2.53 -2.22
CA GLY A 255 -9.97 2.10 -0.92
C GLY A 255 -8.61 1.40 -0.96
N TRP A 256 -7.99 1.29 0.22
CA TRP A 256 -6.60 0.83 0.35
C TRP A 256 -6.42 -0.64 -0.07
N GLY A 257 -7.41 -1.49 0.19
CA GLY A 257 -7.34 -2.92 -0.15
C GLY A 257 -7.34 -3.16 -1.66
N ARG A 258 -8.17 -2.41 -2.40
CA ARG A 258 -8.23 -2.49 -3.86
C ARG A 258 -6.96 -1.92 -4.49
N ARG A 259 -6.44 -0.80 -3.96
CA ARG A 259 -5.16 -0.20 -4.39
C ARG A 259 -3.98 -1.16 -4.21
N ALA A 260 -3.87 -1.79 -3.05
CA ALA A 260 -2.81 -2.77 -2.79
C ALA A 260 -2.95 -4.02 -3.68
N ALA A 261 -4.18 -4.49 -3.92
CA ALA A 261 -4.44 -5.58 -4.86
C ALA A 261 -4.00 -5.22 -6.29
N PHE A 262 -4.37 -4.02 -6.76
CA PHE A 262 -4.01 -3.50 -8.07
C PHE A 262 -2.49 -3.41 -8.23
N ALA A 263 -1.78 -2.85 -7.25
CA ALA A 263 -0.32 -2.76 -7.24
C ALA A 263 0.36 -4.14 -7.28
N ALA A 264 -0.23 -5.15 -6.64
CA ALA A 264 0.24 -6.54 -6.68
C ALA A 264 -0.25 -7.32 -7.93
N GLY A 265 -1.05 -6.70 -8.80
CA GLY A 265 -1.66 -7.35 -9.97
C GLY A 265 -2.68 -8.44 -9.63
N LEU A 266 -3.30 -8.39 -8.45
CA LEU A 266 -4.22 -9.43 -7.99
C LEU A 266 -5.68 -9.09 -8.34
N PRO A 267 -6.45 -10.06 -8.90
CA PRO A 267 -7.89 -9.93 -8.96
C PRO A 267 -8.50 -9.70 -7.58
N TYR A 268 -9.49 -8.81 -7.48
CA TYR A 268 -10.06 -8.39 -6.21
C TYR A 268 -11.60 -8.38 -6.24
N LEU A 269 -12.23 -8.94 -5.20
CA LEU A 269 -13.68 -8.84 -4.95
C LEU A 269 -13.94 -8.14 -3.62
N SER A 270 -14.64 -7.01 -3.66
CA SER A 270 -15.08 -6.26 -2.48
C SER A 270 -16.39 -6.81 -1.95
N VAL A 271 -16.37 -7.29 -0.71
CA VAL A 271 -17.54 -7.73 0.08
C VAL A 271 -17.73 -6.75 1.24
N THR A 272 -17.76 -5.46 0.90
CA THR A 272 -17.65 -4.33 1.81
C THR A 272 -18.93 -3.50 1.83
N ARG A 273 -19.30 -2.99 3.00
CA ARG A 273 -20.40 -2.05 3.14
C ARG A 273 -20.07 -1.02 4.21
N ALA A 274 -20.26 0.25 3.86
CA ALA A 274 -20.07 1.34 4.81
C ALA A 274 -20.91 1.13 6.09
N GLY A 275 -20.23 1.21 7.24
CA GLY A 275 -20.82 1.02 8.56
C GLY A 275 -20.93 -0.44 9.03
N ASP A 276 -20.52 -1.43 8.23
CA ASP A 276 -20.58 -2.85 8.62
C ASP A 276 -19.82 -3.12 9.93
N LYS A 277 -20.30 -4.13 10.65
CA LYS A 277 -19.82 -4.55 11.96
C LYS A 277 -19.40 -6.02 11.91
N ALA A 278 -18.38 -6.39 12.68
CA ALA A 278 -17.94 -7.77 12.84
C ALA A 278 -19.11 -8.67 13.27
N GLN A 279 -20.01 -8.22 14.16
CA GLN A 279 -21.22 -9.00 14.53
C GLN A 279 -22.17 -9.31 13.38
N PHE A 280 -22.27 -8.44 12.38
CA PHE A 280 -23.14 -8.67 11.22
C PHE A 280 -22.48 -9.60 10.21
N VAL A 281 -21.14 -9.64 10.20
CA VAL A 281 -20.34 -10.46 9.29
C VAL A 281 -19.96 -11.82 9.91
N ARG A 282 -19.99 -11.99 11.25
CA ARG A 282 -19.54 -13.19 12.00
C ARG A 282 -20.11 -14.52 11.50
N GLY A 283 -21.32 -14.49 10.94
CA GLY A 283 -21.99 -15.67 10.39
C GLY A 283 -21.75 -15.91 8.91
N MET A 284 -21.03 -15.01 8.23
CA MET A 284 -20.90 -14.80 6.79
C MET A 284 -22.02 -15.42 5.95
N SER A 285 -22.87 -14.55 5.44
CA SER A 285 -24.08 -14.95 4.75
C SER A 285 -23.80 -15.76 3.47
N GLN A 286 -24.69 -16.71 3.19
CA GLN A 286 -24.49 -17.78 2.19
C GLN A 286 -24.24 -17.23 0.78
N LYS A 287 -24.89 -16.12 0.39
CA LYS A 287 -24.77 -15.57 -0.97
C LYS A 287 -23.44 -14.86 -1.18
N SER A 288 -22.97 -14.12 -0.18
CA SER A 288 -21.66 -13.46 -0.14
C SER A 288 -20.55 -14.50 -0.21
N LEU A 289 -20.65 -15.58 0.56
CA LEU A 289 -19.73 -16.71 0.51
C LEU A 289 -19.74 -17.43 -0.84
N ALA A 290 -20.91 -17.55 -1.49
CA ALA A 290 -21.00 -18.11 -2.83
C ALA A 290 -20.26 -17.24 -3.87
N LEU A 291 -20.35 -15.91 -3.77
CA LEU A 291 -19.58 -15.00 -4.63
C LEU A 291 -18.07 -15.06 -4.35
N VAL A 292 -17.64 -15.22 -3.09
CA VAL A 292 -16.23 -15.46 -2.74
C VAL A 292 -15.71 -16.74 -3.40
N ARG A 293 -16.51 -17.83 -3.39
CA ARG A 293 -16.17 -19.08 -4.10
C ARG A 293 -16.10 -18.87 -5.61
N ARG A 294 -17.07 -18.16 -6.20
CA ARG A 294 -17.09 -17.86 -7.64
C ARG A 294 -15.90 -17.03 -8.07
N ALA A 295 -15.47 -16.08 -7.23
CA ALA A 295 -14.26 -15.32 -7.49
C ALA A 295 -13.00 -16.20 -7.53
N GLY A 296 -13.07 -17.47 -7.11
CA GLY A 296 -11.92 -18.34 -6.93
C GLY A 296 -10.96 -17.77 -5.88
N ALA A 297 -11.49 -17.05 -4.89
CA ALA A 297 -10.66 -16.34 -3.92
C ALA A 297 -9.91 -17.35 -3.04
N THR A 298 -8.58 -17.35 -3.16
CA THR A 298 -7.71 -18.20 -2.34
C THR A 298 -7.08 -17.42 -1.20
N ALA A 299 -7.21 -16.09 -1.24
CA ALA A 299 -6.82 -15.18 -0.18
C ALA A 299 -7.98 -14.25 0.21
N ALA A 300 -7.98 -13.77 1.45
CA ALA A 300 -8.93 -12.77 1.91
C ALA A 300 -8.30 -11.79 2.89
N ILE A 301 -8.84 -10.58 2.92
CA ILE A 301 -8.50 -9.53 3.88
C ILE A 301 -9.71 -9.25 4.73
N VAL A 302 -9.51 -9.14 6.03
CA VAL A 302 -10.56 -8.77 6.99
C VAL A 302 -10.16 -7.46 7.66
N ALA A 303 -11.01 -6.44 7.53
CA ALA A 303 -10.83 -5.12 8.13
C ALA A 303 -12.17 -4.64 8.70
N LEU A 304 -12.43 -5.00 9.95
CA LEU A 304 -13.67 -4.76 10.68
C LEU A 304 -13.36 -4.50 12.14
N GLY A 305 -14.26 -3.79 12.82
CA GLY A 305 -14.22 -3.58 14.28
C GLY A 305 -14.50 -2.15 14.70
N ASN A 306 -14.18 -1.16 13.85
CA ASN A 306 -14.42 0.26 14.13
C ASN A 306 -15.88 0.52 14.52
N ASN A 307 -16.83 0.03 13.71
CA ASN A 307 -18.26 0.23 13.96
C ASN A 307 -18.78 -0.53 15.19
N ASP A 308 -18.19 -1.66 15.56
CA ASP A 308 -18.54 -2.40 16.77
C ASP A 308 -18.11 -1.65 18.04
N ILE A 309 -16.89 -1.11 18.04
CA ILE A 309 -16.35 -0.34 19.16
C ILE A 309 -17.13 0.96 19.34
N ARG A 310 -17.46 1.63 18.23
CA ARG A 310 -18.30 2.83 18.23
C ARG A 310 -19.70 2.59 18.81
N ASP A 311 -20.22 1.37 18.63
CA ASP A 311 -21.48 0.90 19.23
C ASP A 311 -21.33 0.47 20.71
N GLY A 312 -20.13 0.57 21.29
CA GLY A 312 -19.85 0.24 22.68
C GLY A 312 -19.63 -1.25 22.94
N ARG A 313 -19.35 -2.07 21.92
CA ARG A 313 -19.03 -3.49 22.12
C ARG A 313 -17.65 -3.66 22.76
N ALA A 314 -17.52 -4.70 23.58
CA ALA A 314 -16.28 -5.03 24.26
C ALA A 314 -15.29 -5.77 23.35
N ALA A 315 -14.00 -5.75 23.71
CA ALA A 315 -12.93 -6.28 22.86
C ALA A 315 -13.04 -7.80 22.63
N ASP A 316 -13.48 -8.55 23.63
CA ASP A 316 -13.72 -9.99 23.56
C ASP A 316 -14.83 -10.33 22.54
N GLN A 317 -15.92 -9.58 22.56
CA GLN A 317 -17.03 -9.73 21.63
C GLN A 317 -16.62 -9.49 20.18
N VAL A 318 -15.85 -8.42 19.92
CA VAL A 318 -15.32 -8.12 18.58
C VAL A 318 -14.35 -9.20 18.12
N THR A 319 -13.45 -9.62 19.00
CA THR A 319 -12.44 -10.65 18.68
C THR A 319 -13.08 -12.00 18.36
N ASP A 320 -14.10 -12.42 19.10
CA ASP A 320 -14.81 -13.68 18.83
C ASP A 320 -15.56 -13.65 17.49
N ASP A 321 -16.07 -12.48 17.09
CA ASP A 321 -16.71 -12.30 15.79
C ASP A 321 -15.69 -12.37 14.66
N LEU A 322 -14.53 -11.75 14.80
CA LEU A 322 -13.43 -11.88 13.83
C LEU A 322 -13.01 -13.34 13.63
N ARG A 323 -12.87 -14.12 14.73
CA ARG A 323 -12.59 -15.56 14.65
C ARG A 323 -13.65 -16.34 13.87
N ALA A 324 -14.92 -16.02 14.07
CA ALA A 324 -16.02 -16.66 13.34
C ALA A 324 -15.98 -16.34 11.83
N ILE A 325 -15.58 -15.11 11.47
CA ILE A 325 -15.37 -14.71 10.07
C ILE A 325 -14.24 -15.52 9.45
N TRP A 326 -13.08 -15.60 10.10
CA TRP A 326 -11.93 -16.35 9.58
C TRP A 326 -12.31 -17.82 9.33
N ASN A 327 -12.99 -18.45 10.28
CA ASN A 327 -13.49 -19.82 10.14
C ASN A 327 -14.46 -19.99 8.96
N SER A 328 -15.31 -18.99 8.70
CA SER A 328 -16.25 -19.03 7.57
C SER A 328 -15.54 -18.90 6.22
N LEU A 329 -14.50 -18.07 6.13
CA LEU A 329 -13.66 -17.94 4.93
C LEU A 329 -12.89 -19.23 4.63
N ARG A 330 -12.33 -19.90 5.65
CA ARG A 330 -11.68 -21.21 5.48
C ARG A 330 -12.61 -22.26 4.89
N LYS A 331 -13.86 -22.31 5.36
CA LYS A 331 -14.90 -23.25 4.86
C LYS A 331 -15.22 -23.07 3.37
N VAL A 332 -14.86 -21.94 2.78
CA VAL A 332 -15.10 -21.66 1.36
C VAL A 332 -13.85 -21.71 0.49
N GLY A 333 -12.76 -22.25 1.02
CA GLY A 333 -11.52 -22.49 0.26
C GLY A 333 -10.51 -21.36 0.32
N VAL A 334 -10.71 -20.35 1.16
CA VAL A 334 -9.69 -19.32 1.41
C VAL A 334 -8.54 -19.95 2.20
N ARG A 335 -7.34 -19.91 1.60
CA ARG A 335 -6.11 -20.52 2.12
C ARG A 335 -5.18 -19.52 2.79
N HIS A 336 -5.34 -18.23 2.53
CA HIS A 336 -4.57 -17.16 3.16
C HIS A 336 -5.51 -16.06 3.68
N ILE A 337 -5.59 -15.86 4.98
CA ILE A 337 -6.41 -14.84 5.61
C ILE A 337 -5.50 -13.82 6.27
N THR A 338 -5.66 -12.55 5.89
CA THR A 338 -4.91 -11.44 6.47
C THR A 338 -5.86 -10.54 7.24
N GLN A 339 -5.53 -10.21 8.48
CA GLN A 339 -6.32 -9.32 9.33
C GLN A 339 -5.66 -7.94 9.39
N ALA A 340 -6.40 -6.88 9.08
CA ALA A 340 -5.96 -5.51 9.34
C ALA A 340 -6.17 -5.13 10.81
N THR A 341 -5.28 -4.32 11.37
CA THR A 341 -5.53 -3.64 12.66
C THR A 341 -6.70 -2.65 12.54
N VAL A 342 -7.30 -2.30 13.67
CA VAL A 342 -8.41 -1.36 13.77
C VAL A 342 -7.86 0.05 14.00
N LEU A 343 -8.28 1.02 13.19
CA LEU A 343 -7.87 2.43 13.33
C LEU A 343 -8.51 3.07 14.56
N SER A 344 -7.85 4.07 15.13
CA SER A 344 -8.43 4.92 16.18
C SER A 344 -9.34 5.98 15.57
N GLU A 345 -10.45 6.33 16.23
CA GLU A 345 -11.28 7.48 15.85
C GLU A 345 -10.90 8.73 16.66
N THR A 346 -10.86 9.88 16.01
CA THR A 346 -10.63 11.19 16.66
C THR A 346 -11.83 12.12 16.49
N ILE A 347 -11.89 13.12 17.37
CA ILE A 347 -12.75 14.30 17.24
C ILE A 347 -11.81 15.51 17.17
N SER A 348 -12.00 16.38 16.18
CA SER A 348 -11.26 17.64 16.06
C SER A 348 -12.17 18.77 15.59
N SER A 349 -11.90 19.99 16.05
CA SER A 349 -12.54 21.22 15.56
C SER A 349 -11.92 21.74 14.25
N ASP A 350 -10.78 21.21 13.82
CA ASP A 350 -10.02 21.67 12.65
C ASP A 350 -9.89 20.60 11.55
N ALA A 351 -10.77 19.60 11.56
CA ALA A 351 -10.76 18.47 10.63
C ALA A 351 -9.42 17.70 10.58
N ASN A 352 -8.81 17.54 11.76
CA ASN A 352 -7.50 16.90 11.97
C ASN A 352 -6.38 17.50 11.11
N THR A 353 -6.40 18.82 10.92
CA THR A 353 -5.32 19.55 10.23
C THR A 353 -4.20 19.97 11.18
N SER A 354 -4.34 19.76 12.48
CA SER A 354 -3.29 19.84 13.50
C SER A 354 -3.27 18.59 14.37
N ILE A 355 -2.18 18.37 15.12
CA ILE A 355 -2.11 17.26 16.09
C ILE A 355 -2.81 17.69 17.40
N GLU A 356 -2.62 18.94 17.79
CA GLU A 356 -3.14 19.55 19.01
C GLU A 356 -4.67 19.64 19.03
N GLY A 357 -5.29 19.76 17.85
CA GLY A 357 -6.74 19.77 17.67
C GLY A 357 -7.40 18.40 17.87
N GLN A 358 -6.64 17.30 17.83
CA GLN A 358 -7.20 15.96 17.84
C GLN A 358 -7.39 15.42 19.26
N LYS A 359 -8.54 14.80 19.49
CA LYS A 359 -8.84 14.06 20.72
C LYS A 359 -9.38 12.69 20.36
N SER A 360 -8.85 11.63 20.98
CA SER A 360 -9.40 10.29 20.77
C SER A 360 -10.85 10.23 21.22
N LYS A 361 -11.68 9.58 20.42
CA LYS A 361 -13.06 9.27 20.78
C LYS A 361 -13.08 8.16 21.85
N GLN A 362 -14.15 8.10 22.65
CA GLN A 362 -14.34 7.05 23.64
C GLN A 362 -14.22 5.67 22.99
N GLY A 363 -13.41 4.78 23.60
CA GLY A 363 -13.15 3.43 23.08
C GLY A 363 -11.97 3.33 22.10
N PHE A 364 -11.38 4.46 21.69
CA PHE A 364 -10.32 4.52 20.66
C PHE A 364 -8.98 5.13 21.13
N GLY A 365 -8.82 5.42 22.42
CA GLY A 365 -7.57 5.96 22.98
C GLY A 365 -6.58 4.90 23.46
N PRO A 366 -5.51 5.30 24.16
CA PRO A 366 -4.59 4.39 24.84
C PRO A 366 -5.34 3.54 25.89
N ALA A 367 -4.95 2.27 26.04
CA ALA A 367 -5.55 1.32 26.99
C ALA A 367 -7.10 1.25 26.89
N SER A 368 -7.62 1.30 25.66
CA SER A 368 -9.05 1.22 25.37
C SER A 368 -9.41 -0.05 24.57
N VAL A 369 -10.69 -0.19 24.23
CA VAL A 369 -11.21 -1.33 23.46
C VAL A 369 -10.44 -1.53 22.14
N VAL A 370 -10.10 -0.46 21.41
CA VAL A 370 -9.32 -0.60 20.16
C VAL A 370 -7.93 -1.18 20.41
N ALA A 371 -7.27 -0.77 21.50
CA ALA A 371 -5.96 -1.28 21.87
C ALA A 371 -6.03 -2.75 22.27
N GLU A 372 -7.06 -3.14 23.02
CA GLU A 372 -7.32 -4.53 23.40
C GLU A 372 -7.64 -5.43 22.19
N VAL A 373 -8.44 -4.95 21.24
CA VAL A 373 -8.75 -5.69 20.00
C VAL A 373 -7.48 -5.87 19.15
N ASN A 374 -6.68 -4.82 18.97
CA ASN A 374 -5.44 -4.91 18.20
C ASN A 374 -4.41 -5.86 18.87
N GLU A 375 -4.30 -5.84 20.20
CA GLU A 375 -3.46 -6.80 20.93
C GLU A 375 -3.98 -8.24 20.81
N ALA A 376 -5.31 -8.43 20.80
CA ALA A 376 -5.92 -9.74 20.60
C ALA A 376 -5.67 -10.28 19.18
N ILE A 377 -5.71 -9.43 18.15
CA ILE A 377 -5.33 -9.77 16.77
C ILE A 377 -3.87 -10.22 16.72
N ALA A 378 -2.96 -9.43 17.30
CA ALA A 378 -1.53 -9.75 17.36
C ALA A 378 -1.26 -11.07 18.10
N THR A 379 -1.95 -11.30 19.22
CA THR A 379 -1.83 -12.52 20.02
C THR A 379 -2.33 -13.76 19.29
N ALA A 380 -3.47 -13.69 18.59
CA ALA A 380 -4.00 -14.80 17.82
C ALA A 380 -2.98 -15.33 16.78
N ARG A 381 -2.22 -14.43 16.15
CA ARG A 381 -1.18 -14.80 15.18
C ARG A 381 0.05 -15.44 15.83
N ARG A 382 0.49 -14.90 16.98
CA ARG A 382 1.66 -15.42 17.73
C ARG A 382 1.42 -16.84 18.25
N ASP A 383 0.23 -17.09 18.81
CA ASP A 383 -0.16 -18.41 19.32
C ASP A 383 -0.08 -19.48 18.22
N GLU A 384 -0.58 -19.20 17.02
CA GLU A 384 -0.51 -20.12 15.89
C GLU A 384 0.93 -20.34 15.38
N ALA A 385 1.77 -19.29 15.39
CA ALA A 385 3.19 -19.41 15.07
C ALA A 385 3.94 -20.30 16.08
N SER A 386 3.57 -20.23 17.36
CA SER A 386 4.21 -21.01 18.44
C SER A 386 3.88 -22.50 18.39
N LYS A 387 2.71 -22.90 17.86
CA LYS A 387 2.36 -24.32 17.65
C LYS A 387 3.31 -25.03 16.68
N GLY A 388 3.95 -24.29 15.77
CA GLY A 388 5.01 -24.81 14.91
C GLY A 388 6.33 -25.08 15.64
N LYS A 389 6.52 -24.56 16.86
CA LYS A 389 7.75 -24.70 17.66
C LYS A 389 7.66 -25.80 18.73
N THR A 390 6.47 -26.23 19.14
CA THR A 390 6.26 -27.21 20.22
C THR A 390 5.62 -28.51 19.71
N ALA A 391 6.31 -29.18 18.80
CA ALA A 391 6.18 -30.64 18.68
C ALA A 391 7.10 -31.33 19.71
N ASP A 392 6.99 -30.96 21.00
CA ASP A 392 7.56 -31.75 22.09
C ASP A 392 6.70 -31.68 23.37
N LYS A 393 6.72 -32.79 24.09
CA LYS A 393 5.77 -33.30 25.09
C LYS A 393 5.57 -32.40 26.32
N GLY A 394 4.32 -32.13 26.70
CA GLY A 394 4.05 -31.65 28.06
C GLY A 394 2.61 -31.21 28.33
N LYS A 395 1.97 -31.83 29.33
CA LYS A 395 0.60 -31.56 29.79
C LYS A 395 0.44 -30.14 30.37
N THR A 396 -0.28 -29.27 29.68
CA THR A 396 -1.09 -28.23 30.31
C THR A 396 -2.46 -28.20 29.65
N ALA A 397 -3.49 -28.57 30.42
CA ALA A 397 -4.88 -28.54 30.01
C ALA A 397 -5.41 -27.09 30.07
N GLY A 398 -5.03 -26.27 29.09
CA GLY A 398 -5.85 -25.15 28.63
C GLY A 398 -6.50 -25.59 27.32
N LYS A 399 -7.79 -25.31 27.10
CA LYS A 399 -8.55 -25.72 25.90
C LYS A 399 -7.67 -25.62 24.65
N ALA A 400 -7.33 -26.77 24.06
CA ALA A 400 -6.56 -26.81 22.82
C ALA A 400 -7.38 -26.09 21.73
N ARG A 401 -6.97 -24.86 21.37
CA ARG A 401 -7.56 -24.12 20.25
C ARG A 401 -7.26 -24.87 18.96
N VAL A 402 -8.30 -25.14 18.17
CA VAL A 402 -8.22 -25.93 16.94
C VAL A 402 -7.39 -25.18 15.89
N ALA A 403 -6.60 -25.88 15.08
CA ALA A 403 -5.87 -25.29 13.96
C ALA A 403 -6.86 -24.59 13.00
N GLY A 404 -6.57 -23.34 12.62
CA GLY A 404 -7.43 -22.55 11.72
C GLY A 404 -8.23 -21.40 12.35
N GLU A 405 -8.09 -21.15 13.66
CA GLU A 405 -8.76 -20.05 14.38
C GLU A 405 -8.03 -18.69 14.29
N ALA A 406 -6.90 -18.59 13.58
CA ALA A 406 -6.08 -17.38 13.48
C ALA A 406 -5.88 -16.93 12.02
N PRO A 407 -5.65 -15.63 11.78
CA PRO A 407 -5.19 -15.15 10.48
C PRO A 407 -3.77 -15.65 10.19
N ASP A 408 -3.44 -15.83 8.92
CA ASP A 408 -2.10 -16.20 8.44
C ASP A 408 -1.13 -15.01 8.47
N ASP A 409 -1.66 -13.79 8.44
CA ASP A 409 -0.89 -12.55 8.33
C ASP A 409 -1.65 -11.36 8.96
N ILE A 410 -0.93 -10.30 9.32
CA ILE A 410 -1.50 -9.07 9.87
C ILE A 410 -0.98 -7.88 9.08
N ILE A 411 -1.88 -6.97 8.70
CA ILE A 411 -1.50 -5.66 8.15
C ILE A 411 -1.74 -4.62 9.24
N ASP A 412 -0.67 -3.98 9.70
CA ASP A 412 -0.82 -2.85 10.60
C ASP A 412 -1.14 -1.58 9.82
N ILE A 413 -2.43 -1.30 9.63
CA ILE A 413 -2.87 -0.09 8.93
C ILE A 413 -2.77 1.15 9.81
N THR A 414 -2.61 1.01 11.13
CA THR A 414 -2.54 2.15 12.06
C THR A 414 -1.25 2.95 11.84
N VAL A 415 -0.09 2.28 11.79
CA VAL A 415 1.21 2.93 11.63
C VAL A 415 1.36 3.70 10.32
N ALA A 416 0.53 3.40 9.32
CA ALA A 416 0.53 4.09 8.04
C ALA A 416 -0.02 5.52 8.13
N VAL A 417 -0.93 5.78 9.08
CA VAL A 417 -1.72 7.01 9.12
C VAL A 417 -1.92 7.58 10.53
N GLN A 418 -1.50 6.87 11.58
CA GLN A 418 -1.69 7.24 12.97
C GLN A 418 -0.47 6.95 13.83
N THR A 419 -0.25 7.81 14.83
CA THR A 419 0.71 7.61 15.92
C THR A 419 0.03 8.02 17.21
N ASN A 420 0.13 7.20 18.26
CA ASN A 420 -0.49 7.47 19.57
C ASN A 420 -1.99 7.81 19.47
N HIS A 421 -2.74 7.08 18.64
CA HIS A 421 -4.18 7.29 18.43
C HIS A 421 -4.58 8.65 17.83
N ALA A 422 -3.64 9.37 17.23
CA ALA A 422 -3.86 10.60 16.47
C ALA A 422 -3.47 10.41 15.01
N TRP A 423 -4.22 11.01 14.09
CA TRP A 423 -3.92 11.02 12.66
C TRP A 423 -2.66 11.81 12.36
N HIS A 424 -1.83 11.28 11.46
CA HIS A 424 -0.74 12.04 10.88
C HIS A 424 -1.29 13.23 10.10
N VAL A 425 -0.62 14.36 10.21
CA VAL A 425 -1.02 15.62 9.58
C VAL A 425 -0.07 15.91 8.42
N PRO A 426 -0.54 15.94 7.17
CA PRO A 426 0.27 16.23 6.00
C PRO A 426 1.03 17.56 6.11
N LEU A 427 2.22 17.61 5.52
CA LEU A 427 3.03 18.82 5.42
C LEU A 427 2.54 19.73 4.28
N PHE A 428 1.31 20.25 4.40
CA PHE A 428 0.74 21.24 3.49
C PHE A 428 -0.05 22.32 4.21
N GLU A 429 0.39 23.56 4.05
CA GLU A 429 -0.32 24.75 4.49
C GLU A 429 -0.08 25.87 3.46
N THR A 430 -1.16 26.55 3.07
CA THR A 430 -1.17 27.61 2.06
C THR A 430 -2.33 28.57 2.32
N VAL A 431 -2.54 29.51 1.41
CA VAL A 431 -3.72 30.36 1.34
C VAL A 431 -4.31 30.34 -0.07
N LEU A 432 -5.61 30.62 -0.18
CA LEU A 432 -6.24 30.95 -1.45
C LEU A 432 -5.61 32.22 -2.04
N ALA A 433 -5.14 32.15 -3.29
CA ALA A 433 -4.63 33.30 -4.02
C ALA A 433 -5.74 34.12 -4.70
N ALA A 434 -6.93 33.54 -4.87
CA ALA A 434 -8.14 34.18 -5.38
C ALA A 434 -9.39 33.62 -4.67
N PRO A 435 -10.50 34.37 -4.62
CA PRO A 435 -11.75 33.87 -4.06
C PRO A 435 -12.25 32.64 -4.83
N VAL A 436 -12.95 31.74 -4.15
CA VAL A 436 -13.53 30.52 -4.73
C VAL A 436 -15.00 30.40 -4.31
N SER A 437 -15.85 30.02 -5.26
CA SER A 437 -17.27 29.77 -4.98
C SER A 437 -17.48 28.37 -4.41
N ALA A 438 -18.59 28.17 -3.69
CA ALA A 438 -19.03 26.84 -3.27
C ALA A 438 -19.12 25.89 -4.49
N TRP A 439 -18.65 24.66 -4.31
CA TRP A 439 -18.61 23.59 -5.31
C TRP A 439 -17.79 23.89 -6.56
N ALA A 440 -16.93 24.91 -6.55
CA ALA A 440 -16.00 25.13 -7.64
C ALA A 440 -15.01 23.96 -7.76
N GLY A 441 -14.93 23.35 -8.94
CA GLY A 441 -13.99 22.26 -9.25
C GLY A 441 -12.56 22.73 -9.52
N THR A 442 -12.26 24.02 -9.33
CA THR A 442 -10.93 24.60 -9.58
C THR A 442 -10.68 25.72 -8.58
N LEU A 443 -9.45 25.78 -8.07
CA LEU A 443 -9.00 26.81 -7.15
C LEU A 443 -7.58 27.27 -7.46
N VAL A 444 -7.26 28.49 -7.02
CA VAL A 444 -5.93 29.09 -7.18
C VAL A 444 -5.31 29.25 -5.79
N LEU A 445 -4.18 28.59 -5.56
CA LEU A 445 -3.44 28.57 -4.30
C LEU A 445 -2.10 29.25 -4.48
N ARG A 446 -1.61 29.89 -3.42
CA ARG A 446 -0.26 30.42 -3.41
C ARG A 446 0.78 29.31 -3.61
N ASP A 447 0.58 28.21 -2.90
CA ASP A 447 1.42 27.01 -2.89
C ASP A 447 0.69 25.81 -3.52
N ALA A 448 1.41 25.01 -4.31
CA ALA A 448 0.87 23.84 -5.02
C ALA A 448 0.59 22.67 -4.05
N PRO A 449 -0.63 22.11 -4.01
CA PRO A 449 -0.91 20.86 -3.31
C PRO A 449 -0.35 19.66 -4.08
N ARG A 450 -0.46 18.46 -3.52
CA ARG A 450 -0.23 17.21 -4.25
C ARG A 450 -1.54 16.67 -4.81
N GLN A 451 -1.45 15.96 -5.94
CA GLN A 451 -2.54 15.10 -6.37
C GLN A 451 -2.88 14.08 -5.27
N GLY A 452 -4.17 13.94 -4.97
CA GLY A 452 -4.69 13.10 -3.89
C GLY A 452 -4.84 13.81 -2.54
N ASP A 453 -4.28 15.01 -2.36
CA ASP A 453 -4.49 15.79 -1.13
C ASP A 453 -5.99 16.10 -0.96
N HIS A 454 -6.50 15.91 0.26
CA HIS A 454 -7.80 16.42 0.66
C HIS A 454 -7.61 17.77 1.35
N LEU A 455 -8.23 18.81 0.83
CA LEU A 455 -8.00 20.19 1.28
C LEU A 455 -9.08 20.67 2.25
N VAL A 456 -8.64 21.24 3.37
CA VAL A 456 -9.51 21.83 4.40
C VAL A 456 -9.29 23.34 4.42
N PHE A 457 -10.38 24.09 4.44
CA PHE A 457 -10.41 25.55 4.49
C PHE A 457 -10.69 26.00 5.92
N LEU A 458 -9.90 26.93 6.46
CA LEU A 458 -10.00 27.33 7.86
C LEU A 458 -10.54 28.77 8.02
N PRO A 459 -11.40 29.02 9.04
CA PRO A 459 -11.96 28.05 9.99
C PRO A 459 -12.93 27.07 9.30
N VAL A 460 -12.95 25.82 9.74
CA VAL A 460 -13.91 24.81 9.25
C VAL A 460 -15.30 25.31 9.60
N VAL A 461 -16.16 25.58 8.62
CA VAL A 461 -17.45 26.26 8.85
C VAL A 461 -18.47 25.26 9.41
N PRO A 462 -18.92 25.34 10.69
CA PRO A 462 -19.86 24.36 11.23
C PRO A 462 -21.33 24.80 11.22
N ALA A 463 -21.72 25.85 10.47
CA ALA A 463 -23.12 26.27 10.42
C ALA A 463 -23.54 26.75 9.02
N GLY A 464 -24.34 25.93 8.31
CA GLY A 464 -25.03 26.30 7.07
C GLY A 464 -24.53 25.60 5.80
N ALA A 465 -23.36 24.96 5.82
CA ALA A 465 -22.97 24.02 4.77
C ALA A 465 -23.84 22.74 4.90
N SER A 466 -24.32 22.19 3.79
CA SER A 466 -24.98 20.87 3.79
C SER A 466 -24.09 19.87 4.52
N GLU A 467 -24.63 19.18 5.54
CA GLU A 467 -23.89 18.26 6.42
C GLU A 467 -22.86 17.41 5.63
N GLY A 468 -21.58 17.57 5.96
CA GLY A 468 -20.50 16.71 5.45
C GLY A 468 -19.85 17.09 4.11
N ALA A 469 -20.26 18.18 3.44
CA ALA A 469 -19.68 18.59 2.16
C ALA A 469 -18.17 18.91 2.24
N GLU A 470 -17.74 19.71 3.22
CA GLU A 470 -16.32 20.08 3.43
C GLU A 470 -15.48 18.98 4.10
N LEU A 471 -16.11 17.89 4.58
CA LEU A 471 -15.42 16.79 5.26
C LEU A 471 -15.15 15.59 4.33
N ASN A 472 -15.91 15.48 3.23
CA ASN A 472 -15.75 14.38 2.27
C ASN A 472 -15.18 14.85 0.93
N TRP A 473 -15.17 16.16 0.68
CA TRP A 473 -14.65 16.82 -0.51
C TRP A 473 -13.96 18.12 -0.07
N PRO A 474 -12.91 18.62 -0.75
CA PRO A 474 -12.45 18.34 -2.12
C PRO A 474 -11.09 17.63 -2.22
N HIS A 475 -11.00 16.68 -3.15
CA HIS A 475 -9.75 15.98 -3.46
C HIS A 475 -9.04 16.59 -4.67
N VAL A 476 -7.75 16.82 -4.57
CA VAL A 476 -6.95 17.33 -5.69
C VAL A 476 -6.75 16.22 -6.72
N THR A 477 -7.18 16.46 -7.97
CA THR A 477 -7.01 15.52 -9.08
C THR A 477 -5.83 15.89 -9.97
N THR A 478 -5.61 17.18 -10.20
CA THR A 478 -4.45 17.67 -10.98
C THR A 478 -4.00 19.04 -10.46
N VAL A 479 -2.73 19.37 -10.69
CA VAL A 479 -2.11 20.63 -10.23
C VAL A 479 -1.23 21.19 -11.33
N SER A 480 -1.32 22.49 -11.59
CA SER A 480 -0.47 23.20 -12.55
C SER A 480 0.97 23.34 -12.03
N ALA A 481 1.95 23.41 -12.94
CA ALA A 481 3.35 23.69 -12.61
C ALA A 481 3.67 25.20 -12.44
N THR A 482 2.67 26.07 -12.35
CA THR A 482 2.83 27.54 -12.23
C THR A 482 2.67 28.02 -10.79
N SER A 483 3.16 29.22 -10.49
CA SER A 483 2.92 29.94 -9.23
C SER A 483 2.27 31.29 -9.52
N PRO A 484 1.08 31.62 -8.94
CA PRO A 484 0.23 30.76 -8.11
C PRO A 484 -0.20 29.47 -8.82
N ALA A 485 -0.44 28.41 -8.04
CA ALA A 485 -0.82 27.10 -8.55
C ALA A 485 -2.33 27.01 -8.72
N THR A 486 -2.77 26.50 -9.86
CA THR A 486 -4.16 26.08 -10.09
C THR A 486 -4.29 24.60 -9.77
N ALA A 487 -5.20 24.24 -8.86
CA ALA A 487 -5.56 22.87 -8.56
C ALA A 487 -6.97 22.56 -9.07
N ILE A 488 -7.12 21.43 -9.75
CA ILE A 488 -8.43 20.89 -10.13
C ILE A 488 -8.85 19.90 -9.06
N LEU A 489 -10.12 19.96 -8.70
CA LEU A 489 -10.70 19.17 -7.62
C LEU A 489 -11.71 18.16 -8.17
N ASN A 490 -11.77 17.00 -7.54
CA ASN A 490 -12.98 16.20 -7.52
C ASN A 490 -13.84 16.67 -6.35
N GLY A 491 -15.08 17.09 -6.64
CA GLY A 491 -15.88 17.91 -5.74
C GLY A 491 -15.39 19.37 -5.69
N GLY A 492 -15.85 20.11 -4.69
CA GLY A 492 -15.44 21.50 -4.43
C GLY A 492 -15.65 21.85 -2.97
N PRO A 493 -15.18 23.03 -2.50
CA PRO A 493 -15.44 23.48 -1.14
C PRO A 493 -16.95 23.60 -0.93
N GLY A 494 -17.46 23.16 0.22
CA GLY A 494 -18.90 23.19 0.52
C GLY A 494 -19.46 24.62 0.64
N ALA A 495 -18.60 25.60 0.93
CA ALA A 495 -18.92 27.02 0.99
C ALA A 495 -18.02 27.85 0.06
N ALA A 496 -18.40 29.12 -0.15
CA ALA A 496 -17.53 30.09 -0.79
C ALA A 496 -16.48 30.60 0.20
N HIS A 497 -15.26 30.86 -0.28
CA HIS A 497 -14.13 31.33 0.52
C HIS A 497 -13.41 32.48 -0.18
N ASP A 498 -12.96 33.47 0.59
CA ASP A 498 -12.27 34.65 0.07
C ASP A 498 -10.77 34.38 -0.22
N ALA A 499 -10.14 35.28 -0.98
CA ALA A 499 -8.69 35.27 -1.11
C ALA A 499 -8.04 35.48 0.27
N GLY A 500 -6.94 34.77 0.53
CA GLY A 500 -6.25 34.78 1.81
C GLY A 500 -6.75 33.72 2.81
N THR A 501 -7.86 33.03 2.55
CA THR A 501 -8.34 31.93 3.41
C THR A 501 -7.25 30.86 3.53
N PRO A 502 -6.87 30.46 4.77
CA PRO A 502 -5.92 29.38 4.99
C PRO A 502 -6.46 28.04 4.49
N VAL A 503 -5.60 27.28 3.81
CA VAL A 503 -5.90 25.94 3.31
C VAL A 503 -4.82 24.97 3.79
N ARG A 504 -5.25 23.83 4.34
CA ARG A 504 -4.38 22.75 4.81
C ARG A 504 -4.78 21.42 4.19
N ALA A 505 -3.91 20.42 4.22
CA ALA A 505 -4.30 19.05 3.88
C ALA A 505 -4.50 18.19 5.13
N THR A 506 -5.34 17.16 5.02
CA THR A 506 -5.60 16.18 6.09
C THR A 506 -5.63 14.76 5.53
N LEU A 507 -5.25 13.78 6.36
CA LEU A 507 -5.44 12.36 6.04
C LEU A 507 -6.80 11.84 6.50
N SER A 508 -7.55 12.57 7.33
CA SER A 508 -8.90 12.21 7.76
C SER A 508 -9.64 13.45 8.26
N ALA A 509 -10.52 14.04 7.44
CA ALA A 509 -11.24 15.24 7.84
C ALA A 509 -12.29 14.97 8.93
N ASP A 510 -12.95 13.80 8.92
CA ASP A 510 -13.99 13.43 9.88
C ASP A 510 -13.46 12.66 11.11
N GLY A 511 -12.15 12.36 11.13
CA GLY A 511 -11.49 11.60 12.20
C GLY A 511 -11.74 10.09 12.18
N ILE A 512 -12.43 9.58 11.15
CA ILE A 512 -12.82 8.18 11.02
C ILE A 512 -12.24 7.59 9.74
N HIS A 513 -12.48 8.24 8.60
CA HIS A 513 -12.15 7.69 7.30
C HIS A 513 -10.82 8.25 6.79
N PRO A 514 -9.86 7.39 6.37
CA PRO A 514 -8.69 7.86 5.64
C PRO A 514 -9.13 8.52 4.33
N GLN A 515 -8.56 9.66 4.00
CA GLN A 515 -8.72 10.32 2.70
C GLN A 515 -7.86 9.62 1.64
N SER A 516 -7.98 9.99 0.36
CA SER A 516 -7.22 9.38 -0.75
C SER A 516 -5.73 9.20 -0.45
N ALA A 517 -5.04 10.25 0.02
CA ALA A 517 -3.63 10.15 0.45
C ALA A 517 -3.40 9.15 1.59
N GLY A 518 -4.33 9.05 2.55
CA GLY A 518 -4.29 8.07 3.63
C GLY A 518 -4.49 6.65 3.12
N HIS A 519 -5.41 6.43 2.17
CA HIS A 519 -5.60 5.14 1.53
C HIS A 519 -4.39 4.70 0.70
N VAL A 520 -3.71 5.62 0.03
CA VAL A 520 -2.43 5.36 -0.66
C VAL A 520 -1.35 4.93 0.35
N ALA A 521 -1.23 5.65 1.47
CA ALA A 521 -0.26 5.29 2.52
C ALA A 521 -0.54 3.89 3.10
N ILE A 522 -1.81 3.59 3.43
CA ILE A 522 -2.21 2.26 3.91
C ILE A 522 -1.94 1.18 2.86
N ALA A 523 -2.21 1.44 1.58
CA ALA A 523 -1.94 0.49 0.50
C ALA A 523 -0.45 0.18 0.35
N ALA A 524 0.43 1.17 0.52
CA ALA A 524 1.88 0.96 0.54
C ALA A 524 2.28 0.04 1.71
N THR A 525 1.76 0.29 2.92
CA THR A 525 1.98 -0.58 4.09
C THR A 525 1.43 -1.99 3.91
N ALA A 526 0.30 -2.14 3.20
CA ALA A 526 -0.30 -3.44 2.92
C ALA A 526 0.43 -4.23 1.82
N SER A 527 1.21 -3.56 0.96
CA SER A 527 1.80 -4.16 -0.25
C SER A 527 2.59 -5.46 -0.01
N PRO A 528 3.41 -5.59 1.06
CA PRO A 528 4.10 -6.85 1.35
C PRO A 528 3.17 -8.04 1.58
N ALA A 529 2.06 -7.85 2.32
CA ALA A 529 1.09 -8.91 2.55
C ALA A 529 0.40 -9.35 1.25
N PHE A 530 0.08 -8.41 0.36
CA PHE A 530 -0.47 -8.75 -0.96
C PHE A 530 0.52 -9.49 -1.85
N ARG A 531 1.83 -9.15 -1.84
CA ARG A 531 2.83 -9.93 -2.56
C ARG A 531 2.97 -11.36 -2.01
N ARG A 532 2.85 -11.54 -0.68
CA ARG A 532 2.76 -12.88 -0.06
C ARG A 532 1.56 -13.66 -0.55
N MET A 533 0.40 -13.02 -0.67
CA MET A 533 -0.79 -13.64 -1.25
C MET A 533 -0.56 -14.06 -2.70
N ALA A 534 0.02 -13.18 -3.52
CA ALA A 534 0.33 -13.44 -4.92
C ALA A 534 1.23 -14.67 -5.10
N ALA A 535 2.24 -14.81 -4.24
CA ALA A 535 3.18 -15.92 -4.31
C ALA A 535 2.58 -17.28 -3.95
N ASN A 536 1.37 -17.34 -3.38
CA ASN A 536 0.66 -18.61 -3.15
C ASN A 536 0.19 -19.27 -4.45
N ALA A 537 0.09 -18.53 -5.56
CA ALA A 537 -0.28 -19.06 -6.87
C ALA A 537 0.90 -19.72 -7.62
N VAL A 538 2.14 -19.38 -7.25
CA VAL A 538 3.34 -19.87 -7.93
C VAL A 538 3.62 -21.31 -7.49
N SER A 539 3.42 -22.28 -8.37
CA SER A 539 3.89 -23.65 -8.16
C SER A 539 5.42 -23.66 -8.08
N SER A 540 5.99 -24.47 -7.18
CA SER A 540 7.44 -24.59 -7.04
C SER A 540 8.09 -24.93 -8.38
N THR A 541 9.31 -24.47 -8.60
CA THR A 541 10.12 -24.79 -9.80
C THR A 541 10.49 -26.28 -9.88
N GLY A 542 10.10 -27.10 -8.89
CA GLY A 542 10.49 -28.50 -8.74
C GLY A 542 11.98 -28.70 -8.43
N LYS A 543 12.74 -27.63 -8.21
CA LYS A 543 14.18 -27.70 -7.95
C LYS A 543 14.43 -28.09 -6.48
N ARG A 544 15.34 -29.04 -6.27
CA ARG A 544 15.86 -29.41 -4.94
C ARG A 544 16.75 -28.30 -4.39
N GLY A 545 16.66 -28.01 -3.09
CA GLY A 545 17.45 -27.00 -2.40
C GLY A 545 16.62 -26.06 -1.51
N ILE A 546 17.29 -25.05 -0.99
CA ILE A 546 16.67 -23.96 -0.22
C ILE A 546 16.46 -22.76 -1.13
N GLU A 547 15.30 -22.13 -1.03
CA GLU A 547 15.02 -20.81 -1.59
C GLU A 547 14.45 -19.91 -0.51
N ILE A 548 15.08 -18.75 -0.27
CA ILE A 548 14.54 -17.70 0.60
C ILE A 548 14.38 -16.43 -0.24
N ASP A 549 13.16 -15.93 -0.33
CA ASP A 549 12.82 -14.60 -0.84
C ASP A 549 12.55 -13.70 0.37
N PHE A 550 13.53 -12.87 0.70
CA PHE A 550 13.48 -12.00 1.87
C PHE A 550 12.54 -10.80 1.68
N VAL A 551 12.27 -10.41 0.43
CA VAL A 551 11.35 -9.31 0.08
C VAL A 551 9.91 -9.72 0.37
N ASN A 552 9.57 -10.96 -0.02
CA ASN A 552 8.21 -11.48 0.08
C ASN A 552 7.99 -12.34 1.32
N ASP A 553 8.99 -12.50 2.18
CA ASP A 553 8.94 -13.39 3.33
C ASP A 553 8.50 -14.83 2.99
N ILE A 554 9.22 -15.43 2.05
CA ILE A 554 8.97 -16.79 1.59
C ILE A 554 10.23 -17.60 1.75
N ALA A 555 10.13 -18.70 2.47
CA ALA A 555 11.19 -19.68 2.56
C ALA A 555 10.66 -21.02 2.06
N ARG A 556 11.47 -21.76 1.29
CA ARG A 556 11.14 -23.08 0.77
C ARG A 556 12.31 -24.04 0.94
N ILE A 557 11.99 -25.30 1.21
CA ILE A 557 12.90 -26.44 1.13
C ILE A 557 12.31 -27.42 0.12
N ASP A 558 13.06 -27.73 -0.93
CA ASP A 558 12.64 -28.59 -2.04
C ASP A 558 11.26 -28.19 -2.62
N GLY A 559 11.02 -26.88 -2.69
CA GLY A 559 9.77 -26.31 -3.18
C GLY A 559 8.62 -26.26 -2.16
N VAL A 560 8.76 -26.85 -0.98
CA VAL A 560 7.77 -26.82 0.10
C VAL A 560 7.97 -25.58 0.96
N ARG A 561 6.92 -24.77 1.20
CA ARG A 561 7.01 -23.57 2.04
C ARG A 561 7.29 -23.95 3.50
N VAL A 562 8.28 -23.30 4.09
CA VAL A 562 8.64 -23.39 5.51
C VAL A 562 8.66 -22.00 6.12
N ALA A 563 8.68 -21.93 7.45
CA ALA A 563 8.89 -20.67 8.15
C ALA A 563 10.35 -20.22 7.95
N PRO A 564 10.63 -18.94 7.62
CA PRO A 564 12.00 -18.45 7.43
C PRO A 564 12.90 -18.71 8.64
N GLU A 565 12.35 -18.67 9.85
CA GLU A 565 13.06 -18.89 11.10
C GLU A 565 13.55 -20.35 11.24
N THR A 566 13.03 -21.27 10.42
CA THR A 566 13.56 -22.64 10.31
C THR A 566 14.93 -22.67 9.61
N LEU A 567 15.19 -21.69 8.75
CA LEU A 567 16.40 -21.62 7.94
C LEU A 567 17.34 -20.48 8.34
N LEU A 568 16.86 -19.52 9.14
CA LEU A 568 17.55 -18.28 9.44
C LEU A 568 17.57 -18.03 10.96
N SER A 569 18.75 -17.79 11.51
CA SER A 569 18.93 -17.28 12.88
C SER A 569 19.79 -16.03 12.87
N CYS A 570 19.67 -15.21 13.90
CA CYS A 570 20.48 -14.00 14.09
C CYS A 570 20.90 -13.91 15.55
N ARG A 571 22.12 -13.45 15.78
CA ARG A 571 22.56 -13.02 17.10
C ARG A 571 22.91 -11.54 17.02
N ARG A 572 22.18 -10.72 17.79
CA ARG A 572 22.43 -9.28 17.95
C ARG A 572 21.83 -8.85 19.28
N LYS A 573 22.67 -8.35 20.20
CA LYS A 573 22.24 -7.99 21.56
C LYS A 573 21.29 -6.79 21.63
N THR A 574 21.31 -5.91 20.64
CA THR A 574 20.49 -4.70 20.60
C THR A 574 19.40 -4.80 19.55
N PRO A 575 18.25 -4.14 19.74
CA PRO A 575 17.33 -3.88 18.63
C PRO A 575 18.03 -3.16 17.47
N GLY A 576 17.49 -3.28 16.27
CA GLY A 576 17.94 -2.55 15.09
C GLY A 576 16.76 -2.10 14.24
N LEU A 577 17.01 -1.27 13.23
CA LEU A 577 15.97 -0.80 12.31
C LEU A 577 16.16 -1.44 10.93
N ALA A 578 15.05 -1.81 10.29
CA ALA A 578 15.01 -2.34 8.94
C ALA A 578 14.03 -1.52 8.08
N HIS A 579 14.36 -1.34 6.80
CA HIS A 579 13.57 -0.54 5.87
C HIS A 579 12.58 -1.41 5.08
N THR A 580 11.31 -1.03 5.08
CA THR A 580 10.18 -1.61 4.34
C THR A 580 9.80 -0.70 3.16
N ASP A 581 8.85 -1.11 2.32
CA ASP A 581 8.23 -0.22 1.31
C ASP A 581 7.44 0.95 1.92
N ALA A 582 7.07 0.85 3.21
CA ALA A 582 6.27 1.84 3.93
C ALA A 582 7.07 2.69 4.93
N GLY A 583 8.39 2.46 5.04
CA GLY A 583 9.26 3.14 5.99
C GLY A 583 10.08 2.21 6.87
N TRP A 584 10.60 2.73 7.97
CA TRP A 584 11.49 2.03 8.88
C TRP A 584 10.71 1.35 10.01
N GLN A 585 11.13 0.15 10.40
CA GLN A 585 10.52 -0.58 11.49
C GLN A 585 11.57 -1.16 12.44
N SER A 586 11.25 -1.16 13.73
CA SER A 586 12.11 -1.74 14.76
C SER A 586 12.08 -3.25 14.68
N VAL A 587 13.26 -3.85 14.69
CA VAL A 587 13.50 -5.28 14.74
C VAL A 587 14.12 -5.61 16.10
N PRO A 588 13.49 -6.47 16.92
CA PRO A 588 14.03 -6.88 18.21
C PRO A 588 15.45 -7.44 18.14
N ALA A 589 16.09 -7.51 19.31
CA ALA A 589 17.36 -8.25 19.48
C ALA A 589 17.22 -9.70 19.02
N ASP A 590 18.32 -10.29 18.56
CA ASP A 590 18.42 -11.67 18.05
C ASP A 590 17.46 -12.03 16.91
N LEU A 591 16.88 -11.02 16.24
CA LEU A 591 16.13 -11.18 15.01
C LEU A 591 16.88 -10.56 13.82
N PRO A 592 16.95 -11.28 12.68
CA PRO A 592 17.54 -10.74 11.45
C PRO A 592 16.84 -9.44 11.04
N ARG A 593 17.59 -8.44 10.56
CA ARG A 593 17.01 -7.18 10.06
C ARG A 593 16.39 -7.36 8.69
N ARG A 594 15.31 -8.12 8.73
CA ARG A 594 14.42 -8.38 7.63
C ARG A 594 13.19 -7.53 7.84
N ALA A 595 12.85 -6.79 6.79
CA ALA A 595 11.65 -5.99 6.75
C ALA A 595 10.79 -6.44 5.58
N ASP A 596 9.48 -6.37 5.77
CA ASP A 596 8.50 -6.69 4.74
C ASP A 596 8.69 -5.75 3.54
N GLY A 597 8.94 -6.31 2.36
CA GLY A 597 9.35 -5.54 1.16
C GLY A 597 10.79 -5.04 1.15
N GLY A 598 11.52 -5.20 2.26
CA GLY A 598 12.83 -4.64 2.47
C GLY A 598 14.01 -5.52 2.10
N GLY A 599 13.84 -6.85 2.05
CA GLY A 599 14.98 -7.78 2.01
C GLY A 599 15.64 -7.96 3.39
N LEU A 600 16.78 -8.65 3.41
CA LEU A 600 17.59 -8.90 4.61
C LEU A 600 18.82 -7.99 4.63
N LEU A 601 18.97 -7.22 5.70
CA LEU A 601 20.14 -6.39 5.96
C LEU A 601 21.09 -7.07 6.96
N VAL A 602 22.38 -7.15 6.61
CA VAL A 602 23.46 -7.68 7.45
C VAL A 602 24.58 -6.64 7.48
N GLU A 603 24.82 -6.00 8.63
CA GLU A 603 25.81 -4.92 8.74
C GLU A 603 26.86 -5.18 9.83
N PRO A 604 28.07 -4.62 9.69
CA PRO A 604 29.05 -4.60 10.76
C PRO A 604 28.58 -3.74 11.93
N ALA A 605 29.33 -3.74 13.04
CA ALA A 605 29.07 -2.82 14.14
C ALA A 605 29.30 -1.38 13.67
N ALA A 606 28.47 -0.45 14.14
CA ALA A 606 28.60 0.97 13.84
C ALA A 606 28.19 1.83 15.04
N ARG A 607 28.69 3.06 15.11
CA ARG A 607 28.46 3.96 16.24
C ARG A 607 27.96 5.30 15.73
N ASN A 608 26.78 5.71 16.15
CA ASN A 608 26.31 7.07 15.95
C ASN A 608 26.91 7.99 17.02
N LEU A 609 27.67 8.99 16.58
CA LEU A 609 28.36 9.94 17.45
C LEU A 609 27.52 11.15 17.82
N ILE A 610 26.39 11.39 17.14
CA ILE A 610 25.44 12.43 17.55
C ILE A 610 24.68 11.92 18.76
N ARG A 611 24.78 12.63 19.89
CA ARG A 611 24.29 12.13 21.18
C ARG A 611 22.77 12.18 21.31
N ASN A 612 22.10 13.07 20.60
CA ASN A 612 20.64 13.25 20.70
C ASN A 612 19.98 13.30 19.32
N SER A 613 20.11 12.21 18.57
CA SER A 613 19.47 12.06 17.25
C SER A 613 17.98 11.71 17.35
N GLY A 614 17.57 11.06 18.45
CA GLY A 614 16.20 10.60 18.69
C GLY A 614 15.21 11.71 19.04
N ILE A 615 15.69 12.89 19.43
CA ILE A 615 14.89 14.08 19.75
C ILE A 615 13.89 13.79 20.91
N THR A 616 14.35 13.04 21.91
CA THR A 616 13.47 12.53 22.99
C THR A 616 13.25 13.50 24.14
N ASP A 617 13.97 14.62 24.17
CA ASP A 617 14.05 15.56 25.29
C ASP A 617 13.32 16.88 25.05
N ILE A 618 12.73 17.08 23.87
CA ILE A 618 11.86 18.22 23.60
C ILE A 618 10.40 17.81 23.83
N PRO A 619 9.66 18.50 24.72
CA PRO A 619 8.21 18.33 24.79
C PRO A 619 7.55 18.75 23.47
N ALA A 620 6.42 18.13 23.13
CA ALA A 620 5.64 18.53 21.96
C ALA A 620 5.30 20.04 22.05
N ALA A 621 5.79 20.82 21.08
CA ALA A 621 5.71 22.27 20.98
C ALA A 621 6.26 23.06 22.19
N GLY A 622 7.47 23.62 22.05
CA GLY A 622 8.09 24.39 23.13
C GLY A 622 9.50 24.91 22.84
N GLY A 623 9.69 25.64 21.74
CA GLY A 623 10.77 26.64 21.49
C GLY A 623 12.25 26.26 21.58
N ALA A 624 12.63 25.15 22.21
CA ALA A 624 14.02 24.73 22.38
C ALA A 624 14.41 23.65 21.36
N LEU A 625 15.64 23.73 20.87
CA LEU A 625 16.26 22.67 20.07
C LEU A 625 16.57 21.43 20.93
N PRO A 626 16.81 20.25 20.33
CA PRO A 626 17.20 19.08 21.09
C PRO A 626 18.51 19.39 21.84
N ARG A 627 18.71 18.81 23.03
CA ARG A 627 19.98 18.99 23.74
C ARG A 627 21.16 18.64 22.83
N HIS A 628 22.23 19.44 22.95
CA HIS A 628 23.45 19.45 22.14
C HIS A 628 23.31 20.06 20.73
N TRP A 629 22.10 20.37 20.28
CA TRP A 629 21.92 21.06 19.01
C TRP A 629 22.04 22.56 19.22
N SER A 630 22.57 23.26 18.23
CA SER A 630 22.75 24.72 18.28
C SER A 630 22.58 25.33 16.90
N VAL A 631 22.28 26.63 16.86
CA VAL A 631 22.17 27.40 15.63
C VAL A 631 23.22 28.52 15.64
N LEU A 632 23.84 28.74 14.49
CA LEU A 632 24.72 29.87 14.19
C LEU A 632 24.23 30.57 12.92
N GLY A 633 24.25 31.91 12.92
CA GLY A 633 23.68 32.72 11.83
C GLY A 633 22.15 32.78 11.89
N GLY A 634 21.54 33.28 10.82
CA GLY A 634 20.09 33.52 10.78
C GLY A 634 19.64 34.79 11.50
N ASP A 635 20.53 35.74 11.75
CA ASP A 635 20.16 37.04 12.30
C ASP A 635 19.01 37.66 11.48
N GLY A 636 18.02 38.24 12.16
CA GLY A 636 16.78 38.73 11.53
C GLY A 636 15.72 37.66 11.24
N LEU A 637 16.00 36.38 11.50
CA LEU A 637 15.03 35.28 11.45
C LEU A 637 14.62 34.82 12.86
N THR A 638 13.34 34.46 13.01
CA THR A 638 12.81 33.79 14.19
C THR A 638 12.72 32.29 13.92
N LEU A 639 13.43 31.49 14.72
CA LEU A 639 13.31 30.03 14.72
C LEU A 639 12.13 29.60 15.60
N SER A 640 11.26 28.76 15.06
CA SER A 640 10.15 28.11 15.78
C SER A 640 10.22 26.59 15.62
N VAL A 641 10.03 25.87 16.73
CA VAL A 641 9.70 24.43 16.69
C VAL A 641 8.21 24.32 16.44
N LEU A 642 7.83 23.82 15.26
CA LEU A 642 6.43 23.65 14.90
C LEU A 642 5.83 22.43 15.61
N ARG A 643 6.53 21.29 15.57
CA ARG A 643 6.11 20.03 16.21
C ARG A 643 7.23 18.99 16.22
N THR A 644 7.04 17.93 17.01
CA THR A 644 7.81 16.68 16.95
C THR A 644 6.87 15.52 16.64
N GLY A 645 7.39 14.40 16.13
CA GLY A 645 6.55 13.25 15.83
C GLY A 645 7.31 12.08 15.23
N THR A 646 6.57 11.17 14.59
CA THR A 646 7.13 10.05 13.82
C THR A 646 6.42 9.96 12.47
N GLU A 647 7.18 9.85 11.39
CA GLU A 647 6.69 9.63 10.02
C GLU A 647 7.45 8.44 9.42
N ALA A 648 6.75 7.44 8.87
CA ALA A 648 7.39 6.27 8.26
C ALA A 648 8.45 5.60 9.17
N GLY A 649 8.18 5.56 10.48
CA GLY A 649 9.09 5.03 11.51
C GLY A 649 10.26 5.93 11.91
N ILE A 650 10.34 7.14 11.37
CA ILE A 650 11.40 8.11 11.64
C ILE A 650 10.91 9.16 12.63
N SER A 651 11.55 9.27 13.80
CA SER A 651 11.30 10.41 14.67
C SER A 651 11.83 11.70 14.05
N PHE A 652 11.04 12.77 14.15
CA PHE A 652 11.37 14.04 13.51
C PHE A 652 11.05 15.25 14.39
N ILE A 653 11.68 16.37 14.02
CA ILE A 653 11.34 17.73 14.44
C ILE A 653 11.06 18.59 13.21
N ASP A 654 9.98 19.36 13.25
CA ASP A 654 9.65 20.36 12.25
C ASP A 654 10.12 21.74 12.75
N LEU A 655 11.08 22.33 12.03
CA LEU A 655 11.63 23.65 12.32
C LEU A 655 11.21 24.64 11.25
N ALA A 656 10.83 25.84 11.65
CA ALA A 656 10.50 26.95 10.77
C ALA A 656 11.34 28.19 11.09
N TRP A 657 11.77 28.88 10.05
CA TRP A 657 12.41 30.19 10.13
C TRP A 657 11.54 31.20 9.39
N ASP A 658 11.29 32.33 10.03
CA ASP A 658 10.47 33.42 9.50
C ASP A 658 11.10 34.78 9.82
N GLY A 659 11.21 35.66 8.84
CA GLY A 659 11.75 37.01 9.02
C GLY A 659 12.51 37.53 7.80
N VAL A 660 13.40 38.48 8.03
CA VAL A 660 14.26 39.07 7.00
C VAL A 660 15.71 38.77 7.38
N PRO A 661 16.40 37.85 6.69
CA PRO A 661 17.77 37.49 7.03
C PRO A 661 18.71 38.69 6.91
N GLU A 662 19.56 38.88 7.91
CA GLU A 662 20.72 39.79 7.91
C GLU A 662 22.02 39.06 7.55
N THR A 663 21.99 37.72 7.57
CA THR A 663 23.10 36.83 7.21
C THR A 663 22.72 35.96 6.01
N ASP A 664 23.73 35.46 5.30
CA ASP A 664 23.60 34.67 4.07
C ASP A 664 23.23 33.20 4.31
N GLY A 665 23.03 32.79 5.57
CA GLY A 665 22.50 31.47 5.90
C GLY A 665 22.34 31.18 7.38
N VAL A 666 21.72 30.04 7.64
CA VAL A 666 21.56 29.43 8.96
C VAL A 666 22.36 28.14 9.01
N MET A 667 23.13 27.93 10.06
CA MET A 667 23.81 26.66 10.32
C MET A 667 23.23 26.00 11.56
N LEU A 668 22.54 24.89 11.36
CA LEU A 668 22.04 24.04 12.44
C LEU A 668 23.08 22.93 12.72
N PHE A 669 23.70 22.97 13.88
CA PHE A 669 24.61 21.93 14.33
C PHE A 669 23.85 20.84 15.09
N PHE A 670 24.16 19.58 14.79
CA PHE A 670 23.58 18.42 15.47
C PHE A 670 24.35 17.98 16.70
N GLU A 671 25.46 18.66 17.01
CA GLU A 671 26.31 18.36 18.16
C GLU A 671 27.08 19.61 18.61
N GLU A 672 27.53 19.60 19.86
CA GLU A 672 28.35 20.63 20.47
C GLU A 672 29.78 20.64 19.89
N GLU A 673 30.43 21.80 19.99
CA GLU A 673 31.79 21.99 19.51
C GLU A 673 32.79 21.20 20.35
N GLY A 674 33.72 20.49 19.69
CA GLY A 674 34.79 19.75 20.37
C GLY A 674 34.39 18.37 20.93
N GLU A 675 33.13 17.95 20.77
CA GLU A 675 32.61 16.74 21.42
C GLU A 675 32.81 15.45 20.62
N ILE A 676 33.13 15.56 19.32
CA ILE A 676 33.39 14.41 18.46
C ILE A 676 34.89 14.37 18.14
N PRO A 677 35.73 13.73 18.98
CA PRO A 677 37.16 13.67 18.77
C PRO A 677 37.51 12.73 17.61
N VAL A 678 38.55 13.09 16.87
CA VAL A 678 39.16 12.25 15.84
C VAL A 678 40.67 12.14 16.05
N THR A 679 41.21 10.96 15.82
CA THR A 679 42.66 10.71 15.88
C THR A 679 43.24 10.66 14.47
N GLN A 680 44.40 11.27 14.25
CA GLN A 680 44.98 11.43 12.91
C GLN A 680 45.34 10.09 12.22
N ASP A 681 45.54 9.02 12.99
CA ASP A 681 45.71 7.64 12.47
C ASP A 681 44.45 7.08 11.77
N THR A 682 43.33 7.83 11.77
CA THR A 682 42.06 7.49 11.10
C THR A 682 41.82 8.28 9.81
N ALA A 683 42.81 9.05 9.34
CA ALA A 683 42.70 9.99 8.22
C ALA A 683 42.43 9.36 6.83
N GLU A 684 42.42 8.03 6.71
CA GLU A 684 42.03 7.32 5.48
C GLU A 684 40.61 6.74 5.52
N ASP A 685 39.95 6.75 6.69
CA ASP A 685 38.60 6.23 6.83
C ASP A 685 37.56 7.31 6.52
N GLY A 686 36.62 7.00 5.62
CA GLY A 686 35.50 7.89 5.33
C GLY A 686 34.62 8.12 6.56
N TRP A 687 34.03 9.31 6.67
CA TRP A 687 33.06 9.71 7.67
C TRP A 687 31.76 10.08 6.99
N THR A 688 30.66 9.49 7.42
CA THR A 688 29.36 9.73 6.82
C THR A 688 28.42 10.38 7.82
N LEU A 689 27.98 11.60 7.52
CA LEU A 689 26.81 12.22 8.14
C LEU A 689 25.58 11.86 7.31
N SER A 690 24.52 11.38 7.96
CA SER A 690 23.20 11.22 7.34
C SER A 690 22.12 11.88 8.19
N CYS A 691 21.03 12.31 7.57
CA CYS A 691 19.81 12.70 8.27
C CYS A 691 18.60 12.51 7.35
N PHE A 692 17.42 12.35 7.93
CA PHE A 692 16.18 12.41 7.17
C PHE A 692 15.75 13.86 7.04
N LEU A 693 15.48 14.29 5.81
CA LEU A 693 15.10 15.66 5.50
C LEU A 693 13.87 15.68 4.61
N ALA A 694 12.86 16.44 5.01
CA ALA A 694 11.76 16.86 4.15
C ALA A 694 11.58 18.36 4.26
N ARG A 695 10.98 18.94 3.24
CA ARG A 695 10.55 20.33 3.23
C ARG A 695 9.06 20.44 3.56
N ILE A 696 8.74 21.49 4.29
CA ILE A 696 7.37 21.87 4.63
C ILE A 696 6.96 23.06 3.74
N GLY A 697 5.87 22.92 2.97
CA GLY A 697 5.41 23.93 1.99
C GLY A 697 6.01 23.78 0.57
N SER A 698 5.71 24.70 -0.36
CA SER A 698 6.07 24.55 -1.80
C SER A 698 6.71 25.72 -2.56
N GLY A 699 7.02 26.87 -1.94
CA GLY A 699 7.72 28.01 -2.62
C GLY A 699 9.17 27.72 -3.11
N ASP A 700 9.99 28.73 -3.39
CA ASP A 700 11.44 28.52 -3.65
C ASP A 700 12.21 28.47 -2.33
N ALA A 701 12.16 27.35 -1.59
CA ALA A 701 12.99 27.24 -0.40
C ALA A 701 14.45 27.12 -0.79
N PRO A 702 15.35 27.67 0.04
CA PRO A 702 16.78 27.46 -0.11
C PRO A 702 17.11 25.97 -0.16
N ARG A 703 18.10 25.62 -0.99
CA ARG A 703 18.65 24.27 -1.11
C ARG A 703 19.56 24.01 0.09
N PRO A 704 19.15 23.20 1.06
CA PRO A 704 19.96 22.97 2.24
C PRO A 704 21.18 22.11 1.88
N MET A 705 22.26 22.25 2.64
CA MET A 705 23.50 21.50 2.48
C MET A 705 23.78 20.73 3.76
N LEU A 706 23.88 19.40 3.66
CA LEU A 706 24.28 18.55 4.78
C LEU A 706 25.80 18.43 4.79
N GLY A 707 26.44 18.62 5.95
CA GLY A 707 27.90 18.66 5.98
C GLY A 707 28.55 18.45 7.34
N LEU A 708 29.88 18.44 7.34
CA LEU A 708 30.72 18.29 8.51
C LEU A 708 31.87 19.31 8.47
N THR A 709 32.19 19.87 9.63
CA THR A 709 33.32 20.79 9.81
C THR A 709 34.45 20.06 10.54
N GLU A 710 35.65 20.14 10.00
CA GLU A 710 36.89 19.75 10.68
C GLU A 710 37.35 20.90 11.58
N LEU A 711 37.64 20.61 12.85
CA LEU A 711 38.01 21.60 13.86
C LEU A 711 39.39 21.30 14.44
N ALA A 712 40.15 22.36 14.71
CA ALA A 712 41.35 22.29 15.54
C ALA A 712 41.00 22.10 17.03
N SER A 713 42.01 21.85 17.86
CA SER A 713 41.83 21.75 19.32
C SER A 713 41.36 23.06 19.95
N SER A 714 41.54 24.19 19.27
CA SER A 714 41.05 25.50 19.69
C SER A 714 39.58 25.74 19.35
N GLY A 715 38.92 24.84 18.59
CA GLY A 715 37.57 25.04 18.07
C GLY A 715 37.51 25.75 16.71
N GLU A 716 38.65 26.20 16.19
CA GLU A 716 38.71 26.89 14.88
C GLU A 716 38.41 25.93 13.72
N PRO A 717 37.56 26.34 12.75
CA PRO A 717 37.28 25.54 11.57
C PRO A 717 38.48 25.48 10.62
N LEU A 718 38.90 24.26 10.30
CA LEU A 718 40.01 23.96 9.39
C LEU A 718 39.52 23.64 7.97
N ALA A 719 38.43 22.89 7.85
CA ALA A 719 37.81 22.52 6.58
C ALA A 719 36.29 22.29 6.74
N ARG A 720 35.54 22.40 5.64
CA ARG A 720 34.12 22.07 5.57
C ARG A 720 33.84 21.19 4.38
N HIS A 721 33.08 20.13 4.60
CA HIS A 721 32.62 19.23 3.56
C HIS A 721 31.10 19.24 3.57
N SER A 722 30.49 19.37 2.40
CA SER A 722 29.03 19.36 2.31
C SER A 722 28.54 18.86 0.98
N THR A 723 27.32 18.33 1.00
CA THR A 723 26.57 17.88 -0.17
C THR A 723 25.22 18.57 -0.18
N GLU A 724 24.75 19.01 -1.34
CA GLU A 724 23.38 19.53 -1.49
C GLU A 724 22.38 18.43 -1.12
N ALA A 725 21.48 18.74 -0.19
CA ALA A 725 20.47 17.83 0.29
C ALA A 725 19.16 18.03 -0.48
N ALA A 726 18.63 16.95 -1.06
CA ALA A 726 17.37 16.98 -1.78
C ALA A 726 16.19 17.04 -0.78
N ALA A 727 15.78 18.26 -0.41
CA ALA A 727 14.64 18.49 0.48
C ALA A 727 13.32 18.59 -0.30
N GLY A 728 12.82 17.44 -0.75
CA GLY A 728 11.46 17.31 -1.28
C GLY A 728 10.41 17.31 -0.17
N ARG A 729 9.13 17.21 -0.50
CA ARG A 729 8.03 17.09 0.49
C ARG A 729 7.87 15.67 1.06
N VAL A 730 8.80 14.77 0.76
CA VAL A 730 8.86 13.40 1.29
C VAL A 730 10.09 13.34 2.18
N LEU A 731 9.96 12.72 3.35
CA LEU A 731 11.06 12.51 4.26
C LEU A 731 12.04 11.49 3.67
N LEU A 732 13.18 11.98 3.17
CA LEU A 732 14.20 11.16 2.52
C LEU A 732 15.52 11.24 3.28
N ARG A 733 16.24 10.12 3.36
CA ARG A 733 17.57 10.09 3.98
C ARG A 733 18.60 10.71 3.03
N GLN A 734 19.22 11.79 3.49
CA GLN A 734 20.32 12.48 2.84
C GLN A 734 21.63 12.05 3.50
N ALA A 735 22.74 12.10 2.76
CA ALA A 735 24.06 11.78 3.30
C ALA A 735 25.16 12.66 2.71
N CYS A 736 26.18 12.95 3.51
CA CYS A 736 27.42 13.58 3.12
C CYS A 736 28.56 12.70 3.64
N THR A 737 29.42 12.24 2.74
CA THR A 737 30.60 11.43 3.08
C THR A 737 31.86 12.26 2.83
N ALA A 738 32.79 12.30 3.78
CA ALA A 738 34.04 13.02 3.66
C ALA A 738 35.20 12.21 4.22
N VAL A 739 36.42 12.49 3.74
CA VAL A 739 37.65 11.96 4.29
C VAL A 739 38.33 13.07 5.08
N VAL A 740 38.59 12.83 6.36
CA VAL A 740 39.25 13.79 7.25
C VAL A 740 40.74 13.82 6.93
N SER A 741 41.17 14.84 6.21
CA SER A 741 42.52 14.91 5.63
C SER A 741 43.30 16.16 6.05
N THR A 742 42.68 17.08 6.78
CA THR A 742 43.35 18.33 7.17
C THR A 742 44.27 18.10 8.36
N SER A 743 45.52 18.55 8.25
CA SER A 743 46.49 18.46 9.36
C SER A 743 46.04 19.32 10.54
N GLY A 744 46.10 18.77 11.74
CA GLY A 744 45.69 19.46 12.97
C GLY A 744 44.22 19.32 13.32
N THR A 745 43.43 18.59 12.53
CA THR A 745 42.05 18.23 12.88
C THR A 745 42.04 17.34 14.12
N THR A 746 41.36 17.79 15.16
CA THR A 746 41.17 17.02 16.41
C THR A 746 39.71 16.69 16.65
N ASN A 747 38.77 17.43 16.05
CA ASN A 747 37.33 17.22 16.24
C ASN A 747 36.53 17.40 14.95
N LEU A 748 35.34 16.80 14.91
CA LEU A 748 34.34 17.01 13.86
C LEU A 748 33.09 17.68 14.42
N ARG A 749 32.38 18.44 13.57
CA ARG A 749 31.07 19.00 13.91
C ARG A 749 30.08 18.86 12.75
N PRO A 750 29.05 18.00 12.89
CA PRO A 750 28.03 17.80 11.85
C PRO A 750 27.01 18.95 11.82
N TYR A 751 26.58 19.34 10.63
CA TYR A 751 25.68 20.48 10.43
C TYR A 751 24.72 20.30 9.24
N LEU A 752 23.63 21.07 9.27
CA LEU A 752 22.77 21.40 8.15
C LEU A 752 22.85 22.91 7.90
N PHE A 753 23.32 23.30 6.72
CA PHE A 753 23.41 24.70 6.29
C PHE A 753 22.23 25.04 5.39
N ILE A 754 21.58 26.18 5.63
CA ILE A 754 20.44 26.65 4.87
C ILE A 754 20.79 28.03 4.33
N PRO A 755 21.06 28.19 3.02
CA PRO A 755 21.37 29.49 2.45
C PRO A 755 20.17 30.44 2.58
N CYS A 756 20.42 31.74 2.74
CA CYS A 756 19.39 32.76 2.89
C CYS A 756 19.69 33.94 1.97
N LEU A 757 18.64 34.55 1.40
CA LEU A 757 18.77 35.79 0.64
C LEU A 757 18.63 36.98 1.60
N VAL A 758 19.75 37.65 1.86
CA VAL A 758 19.80 38.81 2.76
C VAL A 758 18.86 39.91 2.30
N GLY A 759 18.11 40.49 3.24
CA GLY A 759 17.20 41.61 2.99
C GLY A 759 15.87 41.23 2.31
N GLN A 760 15.62 39.93 2.08
CA GLN A 760 14.35 39.45 1.53
C GLN A 760 13.55 38.68 2.59
N ALA A 761 12.29 39.06 2.77
CA ALA A 761 11.38 38.33 3.64
C ALA A 761 11.31 36.85 3.21
N SER A 762 11.67 35.98 4.14
CA SER A 762 11.83 34.55 3.89
C SER A 762 11.08 33.77 4.95
N ARG A 763 10.29 32.78 4.50
CA ARG A 763 9.71 31.75 5.36
C ARG A 763 10.00 30.39 4.77
N PHE A 764 10.75 29.58 5.51
CA PHE A 764 11.05 28.20 5.12
C PHE A 764 10.99 27.29 6.34
N ALA A 765 10.65 26.03 6.09
CA ALA A 765 10.51 25.05 7.15
C ALA A 765 10.93 23.66 6.67
N PHE A 766 11.60 22.93 7.55
CA PHE A 766 12.16 21.61 7.29
C PHE A 766 11.77 20.64 8.39
N ARG A 767 11.41 19.42 7.97
CA ARG A 767 11.31 18.24 8.82
C ARG A 767 12.67 17.57 8.86
N ILE A 768 13.23 17.42 10.05
CA ILE A 768 14.56 16.83 10.26
C ILE A 768 14.40 15.63 11.18
N GLY A 769 14.91 14.46 10.77
CA GLY A 769 14.83 13.23 11.55
C GLY A 769 16.16 12.50 11.66
N LEU A 770 16.43 11.95 12.84
CA LEU A 770 17.50 10.99 13.13
C LEU A 770 18.86 11.30 12.47
N PRO A 771 19.48 12.47 12.72
CA PRO A 771 20.82 12.73 12.21
C PRO A 771 21.83 11.75 12.83
N GLN A 772 22.74 11.24 12.01
CA GLN A 772 23.67 10.18 12.37
C GLN A 772 25.03 10.41 11.74
N LEU A 773 26.07 10.55 12.58
CA LEU A 773 27.47 10.62 12.15
C LEU A 773 28.18 9.33 12.52
N GLU A 774 28.74 8.66 11.52
CA GLU A 774 29.43 7.38 11.66
C GLU A 774 30.78 7.40 10.94
N LYS A 775 31.70 6.57 11.43
CA LYS A 775 32.92 6.22 10.71
C LYS A 775 32.58 5.12 9.69
N GLY A 776 32.66 5.44 8.41
CA GLY A 776 32.30 4.60 7.27
C GLY A 776 32.06 5.42 6.00
N SER A 777 32.14 4.77 4.84
CA SER A 777 31.92 5.40 3.52
C SER A 777 30.46 5.40 3.06
N VAL A 778 29.58 4.73 3.82
CA VAL A 778 28.15 4.66 3.58
C VAL A 778 27.43 4.73 4.94
N PRO A 779 26.24 5.33 5.02
CA PRO A 779 25.50 5.36 6.26
C PRO A 779 24.97 3.96 6.57
N SER A 780 25.15 3.50 7.81
CA SER A 780 24.54 2.23 8.26
C SER A 780 23.06 2.43 8.53
N SER A 781 22.32 1.37 8.87
CA SER A 781 20.95 1.52 9.38
C SER A 781 20.87 2.53 10.51
N ILE A 782 19.66 2.99 10.80
CA ILE A 782 19.42 3.98 11.85
C ILE A 782 19.83 3.44 13.22
N ILE A 783 20.61 4.24 13.94
CA ILE A 783 21.04 4.06 15.33
C ILE A 783 20.53 5.28 16.13
N PRO A 784 19.32 5.20 16.69
CA PRO A 784 18.76 6.31 17.45
C PRO A 784 19.53 6.49 18.77
N THR A 785 19.72 7.74 19.17
CA THR A 785 20.46 8.12 20.39
C THR A 785 19.63 9.08 21.24
N THR A 786 19.77 8.97 22.57
CA THR A 786 18.97 9.72 23.57
C THR A 786 19.86 10.32 24.66
N GLY A 787 20.70 11.28 24.28
CA GLY A 787 21.64 12.00 25.15
C GLY A 787 23.05 11.41 25.23
N GLN A 788 23.33 10.28 24.55
CA GLN A 788 24.67 9.67 24.48
C GLN A 788 24.89 8.99 23.13
N ALA A 789 26.14 8.93 22.68
CA ALA A 789 26.54 8.20 21.47
C ALA A 789 26.39 6.68 21.71
N ILE A 790 25.73 5.97 20.79
CA ILE A 790 25.38 4.55 20.94
C ILE A 790 26.04 3.72 19.83
N VAL A 791 26.50 2.53 20.22
CA VAL A 791 27.00 1.49 19.30
C VAL A 791 25.85 0.53 18.99
N ARG A 792 25.63 0.27 17.70
CA ARG A 792 24.89 -0.89 17.21
C ARG A 792 25.91 -2.01 16.97
N GLU A 793 25.67 -3.16 17.58
CA GLU A 793 26.51 -4.35 17.39
C GLU A 793 26.38 -4.90 15.96
N ALA A 794 27.39 -5.67 15.53
CA ALA A 794 27.36 -6.36 14.24
C ALA A 794 26.25 -7.42 14.20
N ASP A 795 25.68 -7.65 13.03
CA ASP A 795 24.78 -8.78 12.84
C ASP A 795 25.56 -10.08 12.64
N GLU A 796 25.22 -11.11 13.40
CA GLU A 796 25.67 -12.48 13.16
C GLU A 796 24.48 -13.30 12.66
N VAL A 797 24.26 -13.28 11.34
CA VAL A 797 23.15 -13.99 10.69
C VAL A 797 23.61 -15.34 10.15
N VAL A 798 22.96 -16.42 10.57
CA VAL A 798 23.33 -17.79 10.19
C VAL A 798 22.20 -18.45 9.42
N ILE A 799 22.56 -19.05 8.28
CA ILE A 799 21.68 -19.90 7.48
C ILE A 799 21.91 -21.35 7.87
N THR A 800 20.84 -22.04 8.26
CA THR A 800 20.87 -23.47 8.54
C THR A 800 20.67 -24.25 7.24
N LEU A 801 21.70 -24.98 6.81
CA LEU A 801 21.65 -25.84 5.63
C LEU A 801 21.38 -27.31 6.01
N PRO A 802 20.62 -28.06 5.21
CA PRO A 802 20.51 -29.51 5.33
C PRO A 802 21.88 -30.20 5.22
N PRO A 803 22.03 -31.43 5.74
CA PRO A 803 23.26 -32.21 5.55
C PRO A 803 23.62 -32.34 4.06
N GLY A 804 24.88 -32.06 3.74
CA GLY A 804 25.40 -32.10 2.36
C GLY A 804 26.29 -30.91 2.03
N LEU A 805 26.80 -30.88 0.81
CA LEU A 805 27.47 -29.73 0.22
C LEU A 805 26.43 -28.88 -0.52
N HIS A 806 26.52 -27.56 -0.37
CA HIS A 806 25.65 -26.62 -1.06
C HIS A 806 26.44 -25.48 -1.69
N ASP A 807 25.97 -25.07 -2.87
CA ASP A 807 26.36 -23.82 -3.50
C ASP A 807 25.30 -22.77 -3.20
N ILE A 808 25.73 -21.65 -2.61
CA ILE A 808 24.85 -20.57 -2.17
C ILE A 808 24.97 -19.39 -3.14
N ALA A 809 23.85 -19.00 -3.72
CA ALA A 809 23.68 -17.78 -4.49
C ALA A 809 22.93 -16.74 -3.65
N LEU A 810 23.57 -15.61 -3.37
CA LEU A 810 22.97 -14.42 -2.79
C LEU A 810 22.63 -13.43 -3.90
N THR A 811 21.41 -12.92 -3.94
CA THR A 811 21.00 -11.83 -4.84
C THR A 811 20.72 -10.58 -4.02
N TYR A 812 21.30 -9.46 -4.42
CA TYR A 812 21.15 -8.16 -3.75
C TYR A 812 20.08 -7.29 -4.42
N GLU A 813 19.72 -6.19 -3.78
CA GLU A 813 18.71 -5.25 -4.29
C GLU A 813 19.12 -4.51 -5.58
N ASP A 814 20.42 -4.41 -5.85
CA ASP A 814 21.00 -3.89 -7.10
C ASP A 814 21.05 -4.96 -8.22
N ALA A 815 20.41 -6.12 -7.99
CA ALA A 815 20.44 -7.32 -8.83
C ALA A 815 21.82 -7.98 -9.01
N SER A 816 22.86 -7.50 -8.33
CA SER A 816 24.14 -8.20 -8.28
C SER A 816 24.01 -9.51 -7.51
N THR A 817 24.94 -10.44 -7.78
CA THR A 817 24.95 -11.77 -7.16
C THR A 817 26.30 -12.09 -6.55
N GLN A 818 26.29 -12.85 -5.47
CA GLN A 818 27.49 -13.44 -4.86
C GLN A 818 27.27 -14.94 -4.73
N GLU A 819 28.21 -15.72 -5.24
CA GLU A 819 28.20 -17.19 -5.18
C GLU A 819 29.23 -17.68 -4.14
N VAL A 820 28.85 -18.68 -3.34
CA VAL A 820 29.71 -19.34 -2.35
C VAL A 820 29.59 -20.84 -2.54
N PHE A 821 30.69 -21.48 -2.93
CA PHE A 821 30.69 -22.89 -3.32
C PHE A 821 31.09 -23.83 -2.18
N GLY A 822 30.54 -25.03 -2.18
CA GLY A 822 30.99 -26.13 -1.32
C GLY A 822 30.77 -25.90 0.18
N VAL A 823 29.68 -25.22 0.56
CA VAL A 823 29.35 -24.94 1.96
C VAL A 823 28.78 -26.19 2.62
N GLN A 824 29.31 -26.53 3.79
CA GLN A 824 28.85 -27.66 4.60
C GLN A 824 28.39 -27.18 5.98
N GLY A 825 27.14 -27.49 6.34
CA GLY A 825 26.56 -27.09 7.63
C GLY A 825 26.11 -25.62 7.66
N PRO A 826 25.92 -25.03 8.86
CA PRO A 826 25.46 -23.65 8.99
C PRO A 826 26.43 -22.64 8.35
N TYR A 827 25.88 -21.62 7.69
CA TYR A 827 26.65 -20.58 7.00
C TYR A 827 26.36 -19.20 7.59
N THR A 828 27.39 -18.52 8.09
CA THR A 828 27.26 -17.12 8.55
C THR A 828 27.34 -16.18 7.35
N LEU A 829 26.28 -15.41 7.13
CA LEU A 829 26.24 -14.39 6.08
C LEU A 829 27.25 -13.28 6.41
N PRO A 830 28.14 -12.92 5.47
CA PRO A 830 29.06 -11.82 5.68
C PRO A 830 28.29 -10.48 5.68
N PRO A 831 28.67 -9.52 6.54
CA PRO A 831 28.21 -8.14 6.39
C PRO A 831 28.62 -7.58 5.03
N ASP A 832 27.73 -6.83 4.39
CA ASP A 832 28.05 -6.16 3.12
C ASP A 832 28.63 -4.76 3.40
N ALA A 833 29.81 -4.47 2.85
CA ALA A 833 30.46 -3.17 3.05
C ALA A 833 29.68 -1.99 2.45
N GLY A 834 28.81 -2.25 1.47
CA GLY A 834 27.90 -1.27 0.89
C GLY A 834 26.54 -1.22 1.58
N ASN A 835 26.32 -1.99 2.66
CA ASN A 835 25.04 -2.18 3.34
C ASN A 835 23.89 -2.58 2.39
N ARG A 836 24.20 -3.31 1.31
CA ARG A 836 23.20 -3.77 0.35
C ARG A 836 22.34 -4.85 0.95
N ARG A 837 21.03 -4.80 0.67
CA ARG A 837 20.06 -5.77 1.17
C ARG A 837 20.05 -7.02 0.30
N ILE A 838 20.10 -8.19 0.93
CA ILE A 838 19.93 -9.48 0.26
C ILE A 838 18.43 -9.66 0.00
N THR A 839 18.05 -9.72 -1.27
CA THR A 839 16.65 -9.89 -1.68
C THR A 839 16.29 -11.37 -1.80
N ARG A 840 17.24 -12.21 -2.24
CA ARG A 840 17.06 -13.65 -2.36
C ARG A 840 18.31 -14.43 -1.97
N LEU A 841 18.10 -15.62 -1.44
CA LEU A 841 19.10 -16.66 -1.23
C LEU A 841 18.62 -17.95 -1.87
N ALA A 842 19.47 -18.61 -2.63
CA ALA A 842 19.27 -19.98 -3.08
C ALA A 842 20.46 -20.83 -2.66
N ALA A 843 20.21 -21.97 -2.00
CA ALA A 843 21.25 -22.96 -1.73
C ALA A 843 20.89 -24.25 -2.47
N ARG A 844 21.76 -24.67 -3.40
CA ARG A 844 21.55 -25.87 -4.22
C ARG A 844 22.54 -26.95 -3.82
N PRO A 845 22.17 -28.25 -3.89
CA PRO A 845 23.13 -29.33 -3.73
C PRO A 845 24.30 -29.16 -4.72
N GLY A 846 25.51 -29.11 -4.19
CA GLY A 846 26.77 -28.99 -4.94
C GLY A 846 27.32 -30.32 -5.42
#